data_AF-A0A316HUP4-F1
#
_entry.id   AF-A0A316HUP4-F1
#
_cell.length_a   1.000
_cell.length_b   1.000
_cell.length_c   1.000
_cell.angle_alpha   90.00
_cell.angle_beta   90.00
_cell.angle_gamma   90.00
#
_symmetry.space_group_name_H-M   'P 1'
#
loop_
_entity.id
_entity.type
_entity.pdbx_description
1 polymer ?
#
loop_
_entity_poly.entity_id
_entity_poly.type
_entity_poly.pdbx_seq_one_letter_code
_entity_poly.pdbx_strand_id
1 'polypeptide(L)'
;MGARKLLLRLPAWFRFTVITLAVFVCGVIASRPASDDNGVPPSGDVAAAFNAVNAFIKPSATHDPQLDLPLDFAQQTGRDPKTVRVADGTLRVVDASGGCSGPAGDTEWDFSAACRAHDLGYDLLRYAEHKGDPLGPDARRELDDRLAKDLHAQCRVNPRGAEQTCHAVAETYAMGLKFNSWRQRWGPPGHEPVVAWAFGSAVVVFLLLARLHGRRRDDVPASANSLPLVLAHVQQDRYATFLRLFSTGLLVLGETVATLAHLRGVGTPWLWTLQAVPLFFFAGGHANLRSWQAHEGGFGCWVSSRTSWLLRPVLAFVLLWVVLFAALNLLDVKVDAYSRLITHPLWFLGVYLLAVAATPAAAWLHEHFRRTTPFVLMLVTLVVEVARTSTDWKTGGYANLIVGALLMQQLGFFYADGTLQKISRRVLAALGAITLPALVFFSDYPRSMMVLGVAQVCLALLARGRVTTWLEGRSWHVVNFARRAPMTVYLAYLGGVGAVVGLLGLSHAPIWLVFLLVPLVLLFHRFESRMVKFPRLSHESHRTRLATAMGVVFGTLGVLGFVVSGFLGDGTLVLLPVDPLQNVIHLLLGWYLIHTARTGSCDTRLPWLLTALACVPPMLALEPTPPVVVLHAAAIGLAVLGAIPRSRPRTPAATAVVATPSPDDLVAAAAPAAGPTR
;
A
#
# COMPACT_ATOMS: atom_id res chain seq x y z
N MET A 1 -2.39 25.75 16.51
CA MET A 1 -3.24 24.54 16.74
C MET A 1 -2.89 23.43 15.75
N GLY A 2 -3.32 22.18 15.98
CA GLY A 2 -3.06 21.06 15.04
C GLY A 2 -4.27 20.81 14.13
N ALA A 3 -4.03 20.38 12.88
CA ALA A 3 -5.05 20.12 11.87
C ALA A 3 -6.21 19.22 12.38
N ARG A 4 -5.91 18.20 13.21
CA ARG A 4 -6.94 17.38 13.87
C ARG A 4 -7.87 18.18 14.79
N LYS A 5 -7.36 19.14 15.57
CA LYS A 5 -8.18 19.99 16.45
C LYS A 5 -9.03 20.97 15.64
N LEU A 6 -8.54 21.42 14.48
CA LEU A 6 -9.30 22.25 13.54
C LEU A 6 -10.43 21.43 12.90
N LEU A 7 -10.10 20.25 12.35
CA LEU A 7 -11.06 19.33 11.76
C LEU A 7 -12.14 18.89 12.74
N LEU A 8 -11.78 18.56 13.98
CA LEU A 8 -12.76 18.15 15.00
C LEU A 8 -13.66 19.30 15.48
N ARG A 9 -13.30 20.56 15.22
CA ARG A 9 -14.19 21.71 15.45
C ARG A 9 -15.22 21.89 14.34
N LEU A 10 -15.00 21.29 13.17
CA LEU A 10 -15.94 21.38 12.06
C LEU A 10 -17.14 20.45 12.31
N PRO A 11 -18.34 20.85 11.87
CA PRO A 11 -19.52 20.01 11.91
C PRO A 11 -19.27 18.62 11.32
N ALA A 12 -19.96 17.60 11.84
CA ALA A 12 -19.80 16.23 11.36
C ALA A 12 -20.10 16.09 9.86
N TRP A 13 -21.13 16.80 9.36
CA TRP A 13 -21.47 16.83 7.94
C TRP A 13 -20.33 17.40 7.08
N PHE A 14 -19.70 18.49 7.51
CA PHE A 14 -18.60 19.10 6.77
C PHE A 14 -17.38 18.18 6.69
N ARG A 15 -17.03 17.50 7.80
CA ARG A 15 -15.96 16.49 7.81
C ARG A 15 -16.27 15.33 6.86
N PHE A 16 -17.51 14.84 6.87
CA PHE A 16 -17.97 13.80 5.96
C PHE A 16 -17.81 14.23 4.50
N THR A 17 -18.29 15.42 4.13
CA THR A 17 -18.21 15.95 2.77
C THR A 17 -16.76 16.11 2.30
N VAL A 18 -15.88 16.71 3.10
CA VAL A 18 -14.46 16.90 2.72
C VAL A 18 -13.75 15.57 2.53
N ILE A 19 -13.95 14.60 3.43
CA ILE A 19 -13.32 13.27 3.30
C ILE A 19 -13.88 12.52 2.10
N THR A 20 -15.19 12.58 1.88
CA THR A 20 -15.85 11.93 0.73
C THR A 20 -15.34 12.51 -0.58
N LEU A 21 -15.24 13.83 -0.69
CA LEU A 21 -14.70 14.49 -1.87
C LEU A 21 -13.24 14.12 -2.12
N ALA A 22 -12.41 14.10 -1.07
CA ALA A 22 -11.01 13.72 -1.20
C ALA A 22 -10.84 12.26 -1.65
N VAL A 23 -11.60 11.33 -1.07
CA VAL A 23 -11.59 9.91 -1.45
C VAL A 23 -12.11 9.72 -2.88
N PHE A 24 -13.20 10.40 -3.24
CA PHE A 24 -13.76 10.36 -4.59
C PHE A 24 -12.75 10.85 -5.63
N VAL A 25 -12.14 12.02 -5.42
CA VAL A 25 -11.13 12.58 -6.33
C VAL A 25 -9.93 11.63 -6.46
N CYS A 26 -9.40 11.11 -5.35
CA CYS A 26 -8.29 10.16 -5.40
C CYS A 26 -8.68 8.86 -6.11
N GLY A 27 -9.88 8.34 -5.85
CA GLY A 27 -10.39 7.11 -6.48
C GLY A 27 -10.57 7.25 -7.99
N VAL A 28 -11.18 8.37 -8.43
CA VAL A 28 -11.32 8.69 -9.86
C VAL A 28 -9.96 8.72 -10.54
N ILE A 29 -8.96 9.36 -9.94
CA ILE A 29 -7.64 9.47 -10.55
C ILE A 29 -6.86 8.14 -10.50
N ALA A 30 -6.98 7.38 -9.41
CA ALA A 30 -6.34 6.07 -9.30
C ALA A 30 -6.95 5.03 -10.26
N SER A 31 -8.22 5.20 -10.65
CA SER A 31 -8.89 4.33 -11.64
C SER A 31 -8.49 4.60 -13.09
N ARG A 32 -7.65 5.60 -13.36
CA ARG A 32 -7.24 5.93 -14.73
C ARG A 32 -6.25 4.86 -15.22
N PRO A 33 -6.49 4.20 -16.37
CA PRO A 33 -5.59 3.18 -16.90
C PRO A 33 -4.23 3.77 -17.27
N ALA A 34 -3.24 2.90 -17.52
CA ALA A 34 -1.99 3.31 -18.12
C ALA A 34 -2.22 3.84 -19.56
N SER A 35 -1.26 4.61 -20.07
CA SER A 35 -1.30 5.08 -21.45
C SER A 35 -0.60 4.05 -22.32
N ASP A 36 -1.35 3.35 -23.18
CA ASP A 36 -0.82 2.29 -24.05
C ASP A 36 -0.52 2.77 -25.49
N ASP A 37 -0.56 4.09 -25.72
CA ASP A 37 -0.14 4.69 -26.98
C ASP A 37 1.39 4.58 -27.16
N ASN A 38 1.81 3.72 -28.09
CA ASN A 38 3.19 3.48 -28.43
C ASN A 38 3.74 4.48 -29.47
N GLY A 39 2.91 5.39 -29.99
CA GLY A 39 3.27 6.39 -31.00
C GLY A 39 3.64 5.82 -32.37
N VAL A 40 3.33 4.53 -32.60
CA VAL A 40 3.59 3.85 -33.88
C VAL A 40 2.39 4.06 -34.80
N PRO A 41 2.59 4.44 -36.07
CA PRO A 41 1.48 4.57 -37.02
C PRO A 41 0.76 3.22 -37.21
N PRO A 42 -0.58 3.21 -37.22
CA PRO A 42 -1.33 1.97 -37.35
C PRO A 42 -1.08 1.33 -38.73
N SER A 43 -1.07 0.00 -38.77
CA SER A 43 -0.84 -0.77 -40.00
C SER A 43 -1.86 -1.91 -40.16
N GLY A 44 -2.04 -2.39 -41.40
CA GLY A 44 -2.97 -3.47 -41.72
C GLY A 44 -4.42 -3.16 -41.29
N ASP A 45 -5.05 -4.11 -40.61
CA ASP A 45 -6.43 -4.01 -40.12
C ASP A 45 -6.67 -2.81 -39.18
N VAL A 46 -5.64 -2.39 -38.44
CA VAL A 46 -5.72 -1.27 -37.50
C VAL A 46 -5.76 0.06 -38.27
N ALA A 47 -5.06 0.14 -39.40
CA ALA A 47 -5.17 1.29 -40.31
C ALA A 47 -6.57 1.38 -40.94
N ALA A 48 -7.19 0.24 -41.27
CA ALA A 48 -8.58 0.20 -41.71
C ALA A 48 -9.53 0.69 -40.61
N ALA A 49 -9.34 0.25 -39.36
CA ALA A 49 -10.11 0.73 -38.22
C ALA A 49 -9.94 2.25 -37.99
N PHE A 50 -8.71 2.77 -38.12
CA PHE A 50 -8.45 4.22 -38.06
C PHE A 50 -9.18 5.00 -39.17
N ASN A 51 -9.19 4.49 -40.40
CA ASN A 51 -9.92 5.09 -41.52
C ASN A 51 -11.44 5.05 -41.29
N ALA A 52 -11.97 3.93 -40.79
CA ALA A 52 -13.38 3.81 -40.41
C ALA A 52 -13.76 4.85 -39.34
N VAL A 53 -12.92 5.00 -38.29
CA VAL A 53 -13.13 6.03 -37.26
C VAL A 53 -13.18 7.43 -37.88
N ASN A 54 -12.30 7.76 -38.83
CA ASN A 54 -12.35 9.04 -39.54
C ASN A 54 -13.65 9.25 -40.31
N ALA A 55 -14.19 8.22 -40.95
CA ALA A 55 -15.47 8.28 -41.66
C ALA A 55 -16.65 8.50 -40.70
N PHE A 56 -16.59 7.91 -39.50
CA PHE A 56 -17.57 8.12 -38.44
C PHE A 56 -17.50 9.54 -37.85
N ILE A 57 -16.29 10.09 -37.69
CA ILE A 57 -16.07 11.46 -37.19
C ILE A 57 -16.50 12.51 -38.23
N LYS A 58 -16.39 12.22 -39.52
CA LYS A 58 -16.72 13.14 -40.63
C LYS A 58 -17.81 12.56 -41.53
N PRO A 59 -19.05 12.45 -41.03
CA PRO A 59 -20.15 11.90 -41.79
C PRO A 59 -20.46 12.72 -43.04
N SER A 60 -20.89 12.02 -44.09
CA SER A 60 -21.22 12.58 -45.40
C SER A 60 -22.62 12.14 -45.84
N ALA A 61 -23.25 12.92 -46.71
CA ALA A 61 -24.51 12.53 -47.36
C ALA A 61 -24.29 11.59 -48.56
N THR A 62 -23.05 11.53 -49.07
CA THR A 62 -22.69 10.86 -50.34
C THR A 62 -21.71 9.70 -50.18
N HIS A 63 -21.08 9.56 -49.02
CA HIS A 63 -20.14 8.47 -48.73
C HIS A 63 -20.72 7.59 -47.63
N ASP A 64 -20.73 6.28 -47.87
CA ASP A 64 -21.24 5.29 -46.92
C ASP A 64 -20.09 4.80 -46.02
N PRO A 65 -20.09 5.14 -44.71
CA PRO A 65 -19.02 4.75 -43.80
C PRO A 65 -18.93 3.23 -43.57
N GLN A 66 -19.94 2.45 -44.00
CA GLN A 66 -19.88 0.98 -43.95
C GLN A 66 -18.76 0.43 -44.84
N LEU A 67 -18.40 1.14 -45.91
CA LEU A 67 -17.35 0.76 -46.85
C LEU A 67 -15.94 0.88 -46.27
N ASP A 68 -15.78 1.64 -45.18
CA ASP A 68 -14.49 1.85 -44.53
C ASP A 68 -14.23 0.85 -43.39
N LEU A 69 -15.21 0.05 -42.99
CA LEU A 69 -15.07 -0.92 -41.90
C LEU A 69 -14.06 -2.03 -42.26
N PRO A 70 -13.27 -2.53 -41.29
CA PRO A 70 -12.45 -3.71 -41.49
C PRO A 70 -13.29 -4.91 -41.95
N LEU A 71 -12.76 -5.74 -42.86
CA LEU A 71 -13.50 -6.82 -43.50
C LEU A 71 -14.03 -7.88 -42.51
N ASP A 72 -13.30 -8.14 -41.43
CA ASP A 72 -13.65 -9.08 -40.37
C ASP A 72 -14.31 -8.40 -39.14
N PHE A 73 -14.58 -7.09 -39.20
CA PHE A 73 -15.12 -6.32 -38.07
C PHE A 73 -16.41 -6.92 -37.50
N ALA A 74 -17.38 -7.20 -38.37
CA ALA A 74 -18.67 -7.76 -37.97
C ALA A 74 -18.53 -9.13 -37.30
N GLN A 75 -17.63 -9.98 -37.82
CA GLN A 75 -17.35 -11.30 -37.26
C GLN A 75 -16.67 -11.20 -35.89
N GLN A 76 -15.68 -10.30 -35.75
CA GLN A 76 -14.90 -10.13 -34.52
C GLN A 76 -15.70 -9.47 -33.39
N THR A 77 -16.53 -8.49 -33.73
CA THR A 77 -17.33 -7.74 -32.73
C THR A 77 -18.70 -8.36 -32.48
N GLY A 78 -19.14 -9.30 -33.32
CA GLY A 78 -20.48 -9.90 -33.25
C GLY A 78 -21.60 -8.90 -33.57
N ARG A 79 -21.30 -7.86 -34.35
CA ARG A 79 -22.21 -6.76 -34.72
C ARG A 79 -22.78 -6.94 -36.13
N ASP A 80 -23.98 -6.41 -36.37
CA ASP A 80 -24.62 -6.34 -37.69
C ASP A 80 -24.75 -4.86 -38.14
N PRO A 81 -23.65 -4.23 -38.60
CA PRO A 81 -23.64 -2.82 -38.98
C PRO A 81 -24.51 -2.55 -40.21
N LYS A 82 -25.37 -1.53 -40.12
CA LYS A 82 -26.26 -1.09 -41.21
C LYS A 82 -26.21 0.41 -41.39
N THR A 83 -26.19 0.84 -42.64
CA THR A 83 -26.23 2.27 -42.97
C THR A 83 -27.65 2.81 -42.89
N VAL A 84 -27.80 3.91 -42.18
CA VAL A 84 -29.04 4.68 -42.02
C VAL A 84 -28.81 6.13 -42.39
N ARG A 85 -29.84 6.76 -42.95
CA ARG A 85 -29.86 8.22 -43.17
C ARG A 85 -30.51 8.87 -41.96
N VAL A 86 -29.79 9.77 -41.31
CA VAL A 86 -30.27 10.51 -40.13
C VAL A 86 -30.90 11.85 -40.54
N ALA A 87 -31.54 12.53 -39.59
CA ALA A 87 -32.39 13.70 -39.83
C ALA A 87 -31.64 14.92 -40.42
N ASP A 88 -30.31 14.99 -40.25
CA ASP A 88 -29.45 16.01 -40.88
C ASP A 88 -29.09 15.69 -42.35
N GLY A 89 -29.60 14.59 -42.90
CA GLY A 89 -29.39 14.15 -44.28
C GLY A 89 -28.12 13.34 -44.51
N THR A 90 -27.25 13.18 -43.52
CA THR A 90 -26.00 12.43 -43.65
C THR A 90 -26.19 10.93 -43.36
N LEU A 91 -25.25 10.10 -43.83
CA LEU A 91 -25.25 8.66 -43.62
C LEU A 91 -24.49 8.31 -42.33
N ARG A 92 -25.03 7.37 -41.54
CA ARG A 92 -24.38 6.78 -40.35
C ARG A 92 -24.44 5.27 -40.46
N VAL A 93 -23.44 4.58 -39.92
CA VAL A 93 -23.54 3.15 -39.65
C VAL A 93 -24.01 2.95 -38.22
N VAL A 94 -25.01 2.11 -38.02
CA VAL A 94 -25.57 1.77 -36.71
C VAL A 94 -25.74 0.26 -36.59
N ASP A 95 -25.70 -0.27 -35.38
CA ASP A 95 -26.20 -1.62 -35.08
C ASP A 95 -27.61 -1.51 -34.51
N ALA A 96 -28.60 -2.06 -35.22
CA ALA A 96 -30.02 -1.97 -34.84
C ALA A 96 -30.35 -2.60 -33.47
N SER A 97 -29.47 -3.48 -32.96
CA SER A 97 -29.61 -4.08 -31.63
C SER A 97 -29.07 -3.21 -30.49
N GLY A 98 -28.37 -2.12 -30.80
CA GLY A 98 -27.81 -1.18 -29.83
C GLY A 98 -28.82 -0.15 -29.28
N GLY A 99 -28.54 0.37 -28.08
CA GLY A 99 -29.36 1.37 -27.38
C GLY A 99 -28.54 2.56 -26.90
N CYS A 100 -29.17 3.61 -26.37
CA CYS A 100 -28.43 4.75 -25.82
C CYS A 100 -28.10 4.56 -24.33
N SER A 101 -26.82 4.34 -24.01
CA SER A 101 -26.33 4.15 -22.64
C SER A 101 -26.14 5.49 -21.90
N GLY A 102 -27.23 6.24 -21.72
CA GLY A 102 -27.22 7.54 -21.05
C GLY A 102 -27.86 7.54 -19.66
N PRO A 103 -27.62 8.58 -18.83
CA PRO A 103 -28.16 8.68 -17.48
C PRO A 103 -29.70 8.76 -17.43
N ALA A 104 -30.36 9.02 -18.57
CA ALA A 104 -31.82 9.06 -18.69
C ALA A 104 -32.39 7.94 -19.59
N GLY A 105 -31.56 6.99 -20.06
CA GLY A 105 -31.98 5.95 -21.02
C GLY A 105 -32.45 6.52 -22.35
N ASP A 106 -33.36 5.82 -23.04
CA ASP A 106 -33.95 6.31 -24.27
C ASP A 106 -34.70 7.63 -24.03
N THR A 107 -34.27 8.68 -24.72
CA THR A 107 -34.85 10.02 -24.57
C THR A 107 -36.03 10.22 -25.51
N GLU A 108 -36.92 11.14 -25.16
CA GLU A 108 -38.03 11.50 -26.06
C GLU A 108 -37.56 12.18 -27.35
N TRP A 109 -36.33 12.70 -27.45
CA TRP A 109 -35.83 13.44 -28.62
C TRP A 109 -35.17 12.57 -29.71
N ASP A 110 -35.28 11.24 -29.60
CA ASP A 110 -34.75 10.26 -30.58
C ASP A 110 -33.23 10.41 -30.83
N PHE A 111 -32.45 10.32 -29.76
CA PHE A 111 -30.99 10.28 -29.82
C PHE A 111 -30.42 8.92 -30.28
N SER A 112 -31.30 7.94 -30.48
CA SER A 112 -30.98 6.53 -30.70
C SER A 112 -29.99 6.30 -31.85
N ALA A 113 -30.18 6.97 -32.99
CA ALA A 113 -29.31 6.79 -34.15
C ALA A 113 -27.88 7.31 -33.90
N ALA A 114 -27.75 8.45 -33.22
CA ALA A 114 -26.45 9.01 -32.85
C ALA A 114 -25.72 8.13 -31.84
N CYS A 115 -26.43 7.65 -30.80
CA CYS A 115 -25.81 6.77 -29.79
C CYS A 115 -25.37 5.43 -30.41
N ARG A 116 -26.19 4.80 -31.27
CA ARG A 116 -25.81 3.55 -31.95
C ARG A 116 -24.60 3.71 -32.88
N ALA A 117 -24.48 4.85 -33.55
CA ALA A 117 -23.33 5.14 -34.40
C ALA A 117 -22.06 5.35 -33.57
N HIS A 118 -22.19 6.04 -32.44
CA HIS A 118 -21.11 6.23 -31.48
C HIS A 118 -20.63 4.92 -30.85
N ASP A 119 -21.55 4.03 -30.47
CA ASP A 119 -21.24 2.70 -29.95
C ASP A 119 -20.40 1.87 -30.93
N LEU A 120 -20.72 1.90 -32.23
CA LEU A 120 -19.90 1.25 -33.25
C LEU A 120 -18.53 1.92 -33.43
N GLY A 121 -18.45 3.24 -33.27
CA GLY A 121 -17.17 3.95 -33.20
C GLY A 121 -16.31 3.46 -32.03
N TYR A 122 -16.93 3.19 -30.88
CA TYR A 122 -16.28 2.60 -29.71
C TYR A 122 -15.85 1.15 -29.94
N ASP A 123 -16.64 0.36 -30.67
CA ASP A 123 -16.28 -0.99 -31.06
C ASP A 123 -15.09 -1.02 -32.03
N LEU A 124 -14.90 0.00 -32.87
CA LEU A 124 -13.67 0.16 -33.66
C LEU A 124 -12.43 0.40 -32.81
N LEU A 125 -12.55 1.15 -31.70
CA LEU A 125 -11.45 1.32 -30.74
C LEU A 125 -11.08 -0.01 -30.06
N ARG A 126 -12.09 -0.78 -29.63
CA ARG A 126 -11.89 -2.12 -29.03
C ARG A 126 -11.32 -3.11 -30.04
N TYR A 127 -11.77 -3.04 -31.29
CA TYR A 127 -11.24 -3.87 -32.36
C TYR A 127 -9.74 -3.62 -32.58
N ALA A 128 -9.31 -2.36 -32.62
CA ALA A 128 -7.89 -2.00 -32.73
C ALA A 128 -7.06 -2.51 -31.54
N GLU A 129 -7.58 -2.35 -30.31
CA GLU A 129 -6.97 -2.91 -29.10
C GLU A 129 -6.85 -4.43 -29.16
N HIS A 130 -7.88 -5.14 -29.61
CA HIS A 130 -7.87 -6.60 -29.76
C HIS A 130 -6.85 -7.07 -30.81
N LYS A 131 -6.60 -6.25 -31.84
CA LYS A 131 -5.56 -6.50 -32.85
C LYS A 131 -4.14 -6.17 -32.35
N GLY A 132 -4.01 -5.66 -31.12
CA GLY A 132 -2.74 -5.42 -30.44
C GLY A 132 -2.14 -4.03 -30.66
N ASP A 133 -2.87 -3.12 -31.30
CA ASP A 133 -2.43 -1.75 -31.58
C ASP A 133 -3.57 -0.76 -31.32
N PRO A 134 -3.78 -0.35 -30.05
CA PRO A 134 -4.87 0.55 -29.69
C PRO A 134 -4.69 1.93 -30.35
N LEU A 135 -5.78 2.47 -30.91
CA LEU A 135 -5.75 3.81 -31.51
C LEU A 135 -5.47 4.88 -30.45
N GLY A 136 -4.75 5.93 -30.87
CA GLY A 136 -4.39 7.05 -30.01
C GLY A 136 -5.61 7.80 -29.43
N PRO A 137 -5.39 8.62 -28.38
CA PRO A 137 -6.46 9.26 -27.60
C PRO A 137 -7.35 10.22 -28.40
N ASP A 138 -6.86 10.73 -29.53
CA ASP A 138 -7.62 11.64 -30.39
C ASP A 138 -8.79 10.92 -31.08
N ALA A 139 -8.66 9.63 -31.40
CA ALA A 139 -9.72 8.84 -32.03
C ALA A 139 -10.99 8.82 -31.16
N ARG A 140 -10.86 8.51 -29.87
CA ARG A 140 -11.99 8.55 -28.93
C ARG A 140 -12.51 9.97 -28.69
N ARG A 141 -11.61 10.95 -28.56
CA ARG A 141 -11.99 12.34 -28.32
C ARG A 141 -12.85 12.90 -29.45
N GLU A 142 -12.46 12.63 -30.69
CA GLU A 142 -13.20 13.07 -31.87
C GLU A 142 -14.53 12.34 -32.05
N LEU A 143 -14.60 11.03 -31.72
CA LEU A 143 -15.85 10.28 -31.68
C LEU A 143 -16.83 10.86 -30.64
N ASP A 144 -16.35 11.19 -29.44
CA ASP A 144 -17.17 11.79 -28.39
C ASP A 144 -17.65 13.20 -28.77
N ASP A 145 -16.78 14.01 -29.38
CA ASP A 145 -17.13 15.33 -29.91
C ASP A 145 -18.15 15.22 -31.06
N ARG A 146 -18.06 14.19 -31.89
CA ARG A 146 -19.05 13.88 -32.93
C ARG A 146 -20.40 13.53 -32.32
N LEU A 147 -20.46 12.66 -31.32
CA LEU A 147 -21.71 12.33 -30.64
C LEU A 147 -22.36 13.60 -30.05
N ALA A 148 -21.59 14.43 -29.33
CA ALA A 148 -22.11 15.69 -28.80
C ALA A 148 -22.69 16.59 -29.91
N LYS A 149 -22.01 16.73 -31.06
CA LYS A 149 -22.53 17.49 -32.21
C LYS A 149 -23.83 16.90 -32.76
N ASP A 150 -23.90 15.58 -32.89
CA ASP A 150 -25.05 14.88 -33.45
C ASP A 150 -26.28 14.99 -32.51
N LEU A 151 -26.10 14.92 -31.18
CA LEU A 151 -27.18 15.15 -30.20
C LEU A 151 -27.74 16.58 -30.30
N HIS A 152 -26.87 17.59 -30.36
CA HIS A 152 -27.30 18.97 -30.52
C HIS A 152 -27.91 19.24 -31.91
N ALA A 153 -27.47 18.53 -32.96
CA ALA A 153 -28.08 18.61 -34.28
C ALA A 153 -29.51 18.05 -34.27
N GLN A 154 -29.72 16.93 -33.61
CA GLN A 154 -31.06 16.35 -33.44
C GLN A 154 -32.01 17.32 -32.71
N CYS A 155 -31.53 18.03 -31.68
CA CYS A 155 -32.33 19.05 -31.00
C CYS A 155 -32.74 20.21 -31.91
N ARG A 156 -31.91 20.60 -32.88
CA ARG A 156 -32.27 21.65 -33.84
C ARG A 156 -33.28 21.17 -34.88
N VAL A 157 -33.16 19.91 -35.31
CA VAL A 157 -34.01 19.34 -36.37
C VAL A 157 -35.37 18.90 -35.83
N ASN A 158 -35.39 18.28 -34.65
CA ASN A 158 -36.61 17.77 -34.02
C ASN A 158 -36.60 17.97 -32.49
N PRO A 159 -36.79 19.20 -31.99
CA PRO A 159 -36.83 19.48 -30.55
C PRO A 159 -38.08 18.96 -29.84
N ARG A 160 -39.06 18.42 -30.59
CA ARG A 160 -40.40 18.03 -30.08
C ARG A 160 -41.06 19.11 -29.20
N GLY A 161 -40.89 20.39 -29.57
CA GLY A 161 -41.46 21.53 -28.85
C GLY A 161 -40.68 21.98 -27.59
N ALA A 162 -39.54 21.35 -27.27
CA ALA A 162 -38.76 21.64 -26.06
C ALA A 162 -37.24 21.77 -26.36
N GLU A 163 -36.87 22.67 -27.27
CA GLU A 163 -35.49 22.81 -27.77
C GLU A 163 -34.44 23.07 -26.68
N GLN A 164 -34.73 23.97 -25.74
CA GLN A 164 -33.82 24.27 -24.62
C GLN A 164 -33.60 23.06 -23.71
N THR A 165 -34.67 22.33 -23.39
CA THR A 165 -34.59 21.12 -22.57
C THR A 165 -33.84 20.02 -23.32
N CYS A 166 -34.07 19.84 -24.63
CA CYS A 166 -33.32 18.91 -25.46
C CYS A 166 -31.82 19.21 -25.41
N HIS A 167 -31.42 20.47 -25.59
CA HIS A 167 -30.02 20.89 -25.51
C HIS A 167 -29.42 20.70 -24.11
N ALA A 168 -30.17 20.96 -23.04
CA ALA A 168 -29.70 20.71 -21.69
C ALA A 168 -29.44 19.21 -21.42
N VAL A 169 -30.30 18.34 -21.95
CA VAL A 169 -30.11 16.88 -21.86
C VAL A 169 -28.93 16.43 -22.73
N ALA A 170 -28.83 16.91 -23.97
CA ALA A 170 -27.70 16.62 -24.86
C ALA A 170 -26.35 17.03 -24.23
N GLU A 171 -26.29 18.20 -23.61
CA GLU A 171 -25.10 18.67 -22.91
C GLU A 171 -24.78 17.79 -21.68
N THR A 172 -25.80 17.35 -20.93
CA THR A 172 -25.61 16.43 -19.80
C THR A 172 -25.01 15.09 -20.25
N TYR A 173 -25.46 14.57 -21.40
CA TYR A 173 -24.91 13.38 -22.02
C TYR A 173 -23.45 13.61 -22.44
N ALA A 174 -23.18 14.72 -23.12
CA ALA A 174 -21.83 15.08 -23.57
C ALA A 174 -20.85 15.25 -22.39
N MET A 175 -21.26 15.90 -21.30
CA MET A 175 -20.44 16.06 -20.10
C MET A 175 -20.14 14.72 -19.42
N GLY A 176 -21.15 13.88 -19.24
CA GLY A 176 -20.99 12.55 -18.63
C GLY A 176 -20.05 11.65 -19.45
N LEU A 177 -20.23 11.64 -20.76
CA LEU A 177 -19.38 10.94 -21.72
C LEU A 177 -17.93 11.43 -21.63
N LYS A 178 -17.70 12.75 -21.80
CA LYS A 178 -16.37 13.35 -21.79
C LYS A 178 -15.65 13.16 -20.47
N PHE A 179 -16.36 13.22 -19.34
CA PHE A 179 -15.78 12.92 -18.03
C PHE A 179 -15.32 11.46 -17.95
N ASN A 180 -16.15 10.51 -18.39
CA ASN A 180 -15.76 9.11 -18.40
C ASN A 180 -14.57 8.83 -19.33
N SER A 181 -14.56 9.42 -20.53
CA SER A 181 -13.47 9.29 -21.48
C SER A 181 -12.17 9.92 -20.98
N TRP A 182 -12.23 11.12 -20.40
CA TRP A 182 -11.07 11.76 -19.77
C TRP A 182 -10.45 10.90 -18.66
N ARG A 183 -11.31 10.32 -17.81
CA ARG A 183 -10.89 9.40 -16.75
C ARG A 183 -10.20 8.17 -17.35
N GLN A 184 -10.76 7.58 -18.39
CA GLN A 184 -10.17 6.44 -19.12
C GLN A 184 -9.01 6.84 -20.06
N ARG A 185 -8.41 8.03 -19.90
CA ARG A 185 -7.31 8.57 -20.74
C ARG A 185 -7.62 8.60 -22.24
N TRP A 186 -8.89 8.66 -22.60
CA TRP A 186 -9.35 8.57 -23.98
C TRP A 186 -8.95 7.27 -24.69
N GLY A 187 -8.61 6.20 -23.94
CA GLY A 187 -8.35 4.87 -24.50
C GLY A 187 -9.65 4.13 -24.85
N PRO A 188 -9.58 2.87 -25.30
CA PRO A 188 -10.78 2.06 -25.56
C PRO A 188 -11.70 1.95 -24.33
N PRO A 189 -13.02 1.97 -24.51
CA PRO A 189 -14.00 1.89 -23.42
C PRO A 189 -14.07 0.49 -22.81
N GLY A 190 -13.57 0.35 -21.57
CA GLY A 190 -13.61 -0.89 -20.79
C GLY A 190 -14.84 -1.07 -19.89
N HIS A 191 -15.11 -2.33 -19.49
CA HIS A 191 -16.12 -2.66 -18.48
C HIS A 191 -15.53 -2.47 -17.08
N GLU A 192 -16.20 -1.68 -16.25
CA GLU A 192 -15.70 -1.40 -14.90
C GLU A 192 -16.74 -1.74 -13.82
N PRO A 193 -16.31 -2.30 -12.69
CA PRO A 193 -17.20 -2.62 -11.58
C PRO A 193 -17.51 -1.35 -10.77
N VAL A 194 -18.25 -0.39 -11.35
CA VAL A 194 -18.59 0.91 -10.74
C VAL A 194 -19.16 0.73 -9.32
N VAL A 195 -19.97 -0.31 -9.12
CA VAL A 195 -20.54 -0.66 -7.81
C VAL A 195 -19.44 -1.00 -6.80
N ALA A 196 -18.44 -1.81 -7.18
CA ALA A 196 -17.32 -2.17 -6.31
C ALA A 196 -16.48 -0.93 -5.94
N TRP A 197 -16.24 -0.03 -6.90
CA TRP A 197 -15.51 1.23 -6.68
C TRP A 197 -16.26 2.18 -5.75
N ALA A 198 -17.56 2.39 -5.98
CA ALA A 198 -18.39 3.25 -5.15
C ALA A 198 -18.47 2.71 -3.72
N PHE A 199 -18.67 1.41 -3.58
CA PHE A 199 -18.76 0.74 -2.29
C PHE A 199 -17.41 0.73 -1.55
N GLY A 200 -16.31 0.43 -2.23
CA GLY A 200 -14.94 0.51 -1.70
C GLY A 200 -14.58 1.93 -1.25
N SER A 201 -14.92 2.95 -2.04
CA SER A 201 -14.73 4.35 -1.66
C SER A 201 -15.52 4.72 -0.40
N ALA A 202 -16.79 4.29 -0.31
CA ALA A 202 -17.60 4.51 0.89
C ALA A 202 -16.97 3.86 2.14
N VAL A 203 -16.48 2.62 2.02
CA VAL A 203 -15.76 1.92 3.10
C VAL A 203 -14.54 2.72 3.57
N VAL A 204 -13.73 3.23 2.64
CA VAL A 204 -12.55 4.08 2.97
C VAL A 204 -12.98 5.32 3.77
N VAL A 205 -14.05 6.00 3.34
CA VAL A 205 -14.61 7.16 4.06
C VAL A 205 -15.02 6.76 5.49
N PHE A 206 -15.75 5.66 5.66
CA PHE A 206 -16.18 5.20 6.98
C PHE A 206 -15.00 4.82 7.89
N LEU A 207 -13.97 4.14 7.37
CA LEU A 207 -12.75 3.81 8.13
C LEU A 207 -12.00 5.07 8.58
N LEU A 208 -11.89 6.09 7.71
CA LEU A 208 -11.27 7.37 8.04
C LEU A 208 -12.08 8.18 9.07
N LEU A 209 -13.41 8.15 8.99
CA LEU A 209 -14.30 8.83 9.95
C LEU A 209 -14.32 8.14 11.32
N ALA A 210 -14.28 6.81 11.35
CA ALA A 210 -14.26 6.03 12.59
C ALA A 210 -13.05 6.39 13.47
N ARG A 211 -11.92 6.79 12.86
CA ARG A 211 -10.75 7.35 13.56
C ARG A 211 -11.03 8.69 14.25
N LEU A 212 -11.81 9.56 13.59
CA LEU A 212 -12.07 10.90 14.10
C LEU A 212 -13.01 10.87 15.31
N HIS A 213 -13.92 9.88 15.36
CA HIS A 213 -14.96 9.72 16.38
C HIS A 213 -14.53 8.98 17.65
N GLY A 214 -13.23 8.87 17.95
CA GLY A 214 -12.77 8.32 19.22
C GLY A 214 -13.45 9.03 20.41
N ARG A 215 -14.36 8.32 21.10
CA ARG A 215 -15.09 8.83 22.28
C ARG A 215 -14.10 9.59 23.17
N ARG A 216 -14.40 10.85 23.46
CA ARG A 216 -13.92 11.52 24.68
C ARG A 216 -14.38 10.61 25.82
N ARG A 217 -13.48 9.76 26.30
CA ARG A 217 -13.64 9.19 27.63
C ARG A 217 -13.18 10.31 28.55
N ASP A 218 -14.04 10.70 29.48
CA ASP A 218 -13.81 11.81 30.40
C ASP A 218 -12.39 11.75 30.93
N ASP A 219 -11.72 12.90 30.91
CA ASP A 219 -10.39 13.08 31.47
C ASP A 219 -10.45 12.58 32.92
N VAL A 220 -9.98 11.35 33.17
CA VAL A 220 -9.72 10.90 34.53
C VAL A 220 -8.70 11.89 35.08
N PRO A 221 -9.01 12.62 36.16
CA PRO A 221 -8.18 13.72 36.61
C PRO A 221 -6.75 13.22 36.83
N ALA A 222 -5.80 13.92 36.23
CA ALA A 222 -4.37 13.61 36.27
C ALA A 222 -3.80 13.56 37.71
N SER A 223 -4.54 14.07 38.70
CA SER A 223 -4.20 14.06 40.12
C SER A 223 -4.41 12.73 40.83
N ALA A 224 -5.15 11.77 40.27
CA ALA A 224 -5.41 10.49 40.95
C ALA A 224 -4.24 9.49 40.86
N ASN A 225 -3.21 9.76 40.05
CA ASN A 225 -2.11 8.84 39.78
C ASN A 225 -0.71 9.44 39.98
N SER A 226 -0.57 10.57 40.68
CA SER A 226 0.74 11.10 41.06
C SER A 226 1.30 10.37 42.28
N LEU A 227 1.59 9.08 42.14
CA LEU A 227 2.66 8.47 42.92
C LEU A 227 3.98 8.92 42.26
N PRO A 228 4.99 9.36 43.03
CA PRO A 228 6.28 9.74 42.49
C PRO A 228 6.95 8.48 41.93
N LEU A 229 6.77 8.26 40.63
CA LEU A 229 7.56 7.32 39.85
C LEU A 229 9.00 7.85 39.87
N VAL A 230 9.78 7.37 40.84
CA VAL A 230 11.23 7.24 40.71
C VAL A 230 11.44 6.29 39.53
N LEU A 231 11.35 6.85 38.33
CA LEU A 231 11.43 6.13 37.07
C LEU A 231 12.92 5.91 36.84
N ALA A 232 13.41 4.78 37.33
CA ALA A 232 14.75 4.28 37.04
C ALA A 232 14.99 4.44 35.53
N HIS A 233 15.91 5.34 35.17
CA HIS A 233 16.24 5.62 33.78
C HIS A 233 16.83 4.35 33.16
N VAL A 234 16.04 3.70 32.32
CA VAL A 234 16.44 2.50 31.58
C VAL A 234 17.52 2.87 30.55
N GLN A 235 18.63 2.14 30.54
CA GLN A 235 19.74 2.39 29.62
C GLN A 235 19.49 1.66 28.29
N GLN A 236 19.10 2.43 27.26
CA GLN A 236 18.90 1.95 25.90
C GLN A 236 20.17 1.34 25.29
N ASP A 237 20.05 0.18 24.62
CA ASP A 237 21.15 -0.35 23.79
C ASP A 237 21.32 0.52 22.53
N ARG A 238 22.24 1.48 22.66
CA ARG A 238 22.60 2.42 21.58
C ARG A 238 23.11 1.69 20.35
N TYR A 239 23.81 0.58 20.54
CA TYR A 239 24.45 -0.18 19.47
C TYR A 239 23.42 -0.94 18.64
N ALA A 240 22.49 -1.67 19.27
CA ALA A 240 21.40 -2.35 18.56
C ALA A 240 20.50 -1.35 17.80
N THR A 241 20.25 -0.18 18.41
CA THR A 241 19.51 0.92 17.76
C THR A 241 20.25 1.42 16.51
N PHE A 242 21.56 1.65 16.62
CA PHE A 242 22.41 2.04 15.50
C PHE A 242 22.38 0.99 14.38
N LEU A 243 22.55 -0.30 14.71
CA LEU A 243 22.55 -1.37 13.71
C LEU A 243 21.28 -1.38 12.87
N ARG A 244 20.11 -1.18 13.50
CA ARG A 244 18.81 -1.13 12.80
C ARG A 244 18.71 0.05 11.83
N LEU A 245 19.20 1.22 12.22
CA LEU A 245 19.19 2.40 11.36
C LEU A 245 20.24 2.30 10.25
N PHE A 246 21.42 1.81 10.58
CA PHE A 246 22.50 1.56 9.63
C PHE A 246 22.08 0.56 8.56
N SER A 247 21.46 -0.56 8.95
CA SER A 247 20.98 -1.57 8.00
C SER A 247 19.88 -1.02 7.07
N THR A 248 18.98 -0.19 7.61
CA THR A 248 17.94 0.47 6.81
C THR A 248 18.55 1.47 5.84
N GLY A 249 19.52 2.27 6.30
CA GLY A 249 20.26 3.20 5.45
C GLY A 249 21.02 2.50 4.32
N LEU A 250 21.71 1.40 4.62
CA LEU A 250 22.45 0.62 3.61
C LEU A 250 21.51 0.01 2.56
N LEU A 251 20.36 -0.52 2.98
CA LEU A 251 19.34 -1.04 2.08
C LEU A 251 18.82 0.04 1.12
N VAL A 252 18.45 1.21 1.66
CA VAL A 252 17.91 2.33 0.87
C VAL A 252 18.97 2.89 -0.09
N LEU A 253 20.22 3.02 0.37
CA LEU A 253 21.32 3.45 -0.49
C LEU A 253 21.62 2.42 -1.59
N GLY A 254 21.62 1.12 -1.26
CA GLY A 254 21.80 0.04 -2.23
C GLY A 254 20.75 0.06 -3.34
N GLU A 255 19.47 0.22 -3.00
CA GLU A 255 18.39 0.30 -4.00
C GLU A 255 18.51 1.55 -4.87
N THR A 256 18.94 2.68 -4.31
CA THR A 256 19.16 3.90 -5.09
C THR A 256 20.31 3.75 -6.06
N VAL A 257 21.43 3.16 -5.64
CA VAL A 257 22.54 2.87 -6.55
C VAL A 257 22.09 1.88 -7.64
N ALA A 258 21.27 0.88 -7.29
CA ALA A 258 20.73 -0.09 -8.23
C ALA A 258 19.84 0.57 -9.29
N THR A 259 18.95 1.45 -8.83
CA THR A 259 18.04 2.21 -9.70
C THR A 259 18.82 3.12 -10.64
N LEU A 260 19.78 3.90 -10.11
CA LEU A 260 20.60 4.81 -10.92
C LEU A 260 21.49 4.08 -11.93
N ALA A 261 22.06 2.93 -11.56
CA ALA A 261 22.86 2.12 -12.45
C ALA A 261 22.01 1.48 -13.56
N HIS A 262 20.81 0.99 -13.23
CA HIS A 262 19.86 0.48 -14.22
C HIS A 262 19.45 1.57 -15.22
N LEU A 263 19.21 2.79 -14.74
CA LEU A 263 18.93 3.95 -15.61
C LEU A 263 20.09 4.28 -16.57
N ARG A 264 21.32 3.88 -16.24
CA ARG A 264 22.51 4.06 -17.10
C ARG A 264 22.91 2.80 -17.87
N GLY A 265 22.09 1.74 -17.84
CA GLY A 265 22.40 0.47 -18.51
C GLY A 265 23.61 -0.28 -17.91
N VAL A 266 24.00 0.03 -16.67
CA VAL A 266 25.12 -0.63 -15.98
C VAL A 266 24.59 -1.78 -15.12
N GLY A 267 25.14 -2.98 -15.31
CA GLY A 267 24.82 -4.15 -14.51
C GLY A 267 25.25 -3.99 -13.04
N THR A 268 24.44 -4.50 -12.12
CA THR A 268 24.65 -4.34 -10.67
C THR A 268 24.77 -5.66 -9.87
N PRO A 269 25.54 -6.66 -10.36
CA PRO A 269 25.57 -7.99 -9.76
C PRO A 269 26.24 -8.02 -8.37
N TRP A 270 26.80 -6.92 -7.86
CA TRP A 270 27.44 -6.84 -6.56
C TRP A 270 26.59 -6.09 -5.51
N LEU A 271 25.52 -5.39 -5.91
CA LEU A 271 24.73 -4.55 -4.99
C LEU A 271 23.96 -5.33 -3.94
N TRP A 272 23.72 -6.63 -4.17
CA TRP A 272 23.12 -7.52 -3.16
C TRP A 272 23.98 -7.60 -1.87
N THR A 273 25.28 -7.31 -1.93
CA THR A 273 26.15 -7.24 -0.74
C THR A 273 25.78 -6.09 0.21
N LEU A 274 25.16 -5.02 -0.33
CA LEU A 274 24.64 -3.89 0.45
C LEU A 274 23.28 -4.20 1.11
N GLN A 275 22.69 -5.37 0.82
CA GLN A 275 21.42 -5.77 1.39
C GLN A 275 21.58 -6.19 2.85
N ALA A 276 21.45 -5.23 3.77
CA ALA A 276 21.58 -5.44 5.22
C ALA A 276 20.28 -5.89 5.91
N VAL A 277 19.34 -6.49 5.18
CA VAL A 277 18.06 -6.96 5.72
C VAL A 277 18.24 -7.95 6.88
N PRO A 278 19.12 -8.96 6.81
CA PRO A 278 19.34 -9.87 7.94
C PRO A 278 19.77 -9.14 9.22
N LEU A 279 20.64 -8.13 9.09
CA LEU A 279 21.10 -7.31 10.21
C LEU A 279 19.97 -6.48 10.83
N PHE A 280 19.03 -6.00 10.00
CA PHE A 280 17.81 -5.33 10.48
C PHE A 280 16.96 -6.26 11.34
N PHE A 281 16.69 -7.48 10.89
CA PHE A 281 15.89 -8.46 11.65
C PHE A 281 16.61 -8.96 12.89
N PHE A 282 17.94 -9.08 12.87
CA PHE A 282 18.76 -9.36 14.05
C PHE A 282 18.60 -8.27 15.13
N ALA A 283 18.83 -7.01 14.77
CA ALA A 283 18.67 -5.88 15.69
C ALA A 283 17.20 -5.70 16.13
N GLY A 284 16.26 -5.93 15.22
CA GLY A 284 14.82 -5.92 15.47
C GLY A 284 14.39 -7.01 16.45
N GLY A 285 14.92 -8.22 16.32
CA GLY A 285 14.69 -9.32 17.24
C GLY A 285 15.13 -9.00 18.66
N HIS A 286 16.33 -8.46 18.83
CA HIS A 286 16.79 -7.97 20.14
C HIS A 286 15.81 -6.97 20.76
N ALA A 287 15.38 -5.96 19.99
CA ALA A 287 14.43 -4.95 20.45
C ALA A 287 13.04 -5.54 20.76
N ASN A 288 12.58 -6.51 19.96
CA ASN A 288 11.30 -7.19 20.15
C ASN A 288 11.30 -8.02 21.43
N LEU A 289 12.33 -8.83 21.68
CA LEU A 289 12.41 -9.65 22.89
C LEU A 289 12.50 -8.79 24.16
N ARG A 290 13.38 -7.78 24.17
CA ARG A 290 13.52 -6.86 25.32
C ARG A 290 12.22 -6.11 25.60
N SER A 291 11.53 -5.66 24.55
CA SER A 291 10.23 -5.01 24.70
C SER A 291 9.13 -5.97 25.17
N TRP A 292 9.18 -7.25 24.79
CA TRP A 292 8.23 -8.28 25.24
C TRP A 292 8.44 -8.65 26.71
N GLN A 293 9.69 -8.93 27.11
CA GLN A 293 10.05 -9.32 28.48
C GLN A 293 9.69 -8.24 29.52
N ALA A 294 9.72 -6.98 29.11
CA ALA A 294 9.40 -5.85 29.96
C ALA A 294 7.94 -5.42 29.90
N HIS A 295 7.12 -6.11 29.11
CA HIS A 295 5.70 -5.83 29.01
C HIS A 295 4.91 -6.69 30.00
N GLU A 296 4.10 -6.03 30.83
CA GLU A 296 3.27 -6.70 31.85
C GLU A 296 1.87 -7.08 31.33
N GLY A 297 1.54 -6.76 30.07
CA GLY A 297 0.25 -7.04 29.44
C GLY A 297 0.24 -8.33 28.60
N GLY A 298 -0.95 -8.73 28.14
CA GLY A 298 -1.12 -9.91 27.29
C GLY A 298 -0.70 -9.71 25.82
N PHE A 299 -0.67 -10.82 25.07
CA PHE A 299 -0.25 -10.91 23.66
C PHE A 299 -0.83 -9.78 22.77
N GLY A 300 -2.16 -9.66 22.77
CA GLY A 300 -2.88 -8.73 21.90
C GLY A 300 -2.60 -7.26 22.26
N CYS A 301 -2.37 -6.96 23.53
CA CYS A 301 -2.01 -5.62 24.00
C CYS A 301 -0.60 -5.22 23.54
N TRP A 302 0.37 -6.11 23.67
CA TRP A 302 1.75 -5.85 23.25
C TRP A 302 1.84 -5.67 21.73
N VAL A 303 1.33 -6.64 20.97
CA VAL A 303 1.40 -6.64 19.50
C VAL A 303 0.66 -5.41 18.95
N SER A 304 -0.56 -5.12 19.42
CA SER A 304 -1.30 -3.96 18.93
C SER A 304 -0.59 -2.63 19.26
N SER A 305 0.05 -2.51 20.43
CA SER A 305 0.85 -1.34 20.79
C SER A 305 2.02 -1.13 19.82
N ARG A 306 2.81 -2.19 19.58
CA ARG A 306 3.97 -2.15 18.67
C ARG A 306 3.57 -1.91 17.22
N THR A 307 2.61 -2.67 16.72
CA THR A 307 2.10 -2.56 15.35
C THR A 307 1.46 -1.21 15.09
N SER A 308 0.72 -0.64 16.04
CA SER A 308 0.12 0.69 15.86
C SER A 308 1.15 1.80 15.68
N TRP A 309 2.29 1.71 16.35
CA TRP A 309 3.39 2.65 16.18
C TRP A 309 4.07 2.50 14.82
N LEU A 310 4.17 1.28 14.28
CA LEU A 310 4.73 1.01 12.96
C LEU A 310 3.77 1.41 11.83
N LEU A 311 2.49 1.03 11.92
CA LEU A 311 1.49 1.30 10.88
C LEU A 311 1.11 2.78 10.77
N ARG A 312 1.21 3.56 11.84
CA ARG A 312 0.87 5.00 11.82
C ARG A 312 1.67 5.83 10.83
N PRO A 313 3.02 5.85 10.88
CA PRO A 313 3.83 6.58 9.91
C PRO A 313 3.68 6.02 8.50
N VAL A 314 3.53 4.69 8.35
CA VAL A 314 3.31 4.03 7.07
C VAL A 314 2.00 4.46 6.44
N LEU A 315 0.91 4.44 7.20
CA LEU A 315 -0.40 4.89 6.71
C LEU A 315 -0.34 6.35 6.29
N ALA A 316 0.31 7.21 7.07
CA ALA A 316 0.48 8.62 6.68
C ALA A 316 1.28 8.74 5.38
N PHE A 317 2.36 7.97 5.24
CA PHE A 317 3.22 7.93 4.06
C PHE A 317 2.47 7.44 2.82
N VAL A 318 1.79 6.30 2.92
CA VAL A 318 1.01 5.71 1.83
C VAL A 318 -0.11 6.65 1.39
N LEU A 319 -0.91 7.18 2.32
CA LEU A 319 -1.98 8.11 1.97
C LEU A 319 -1.44 9.40 1.33
N LEU A 320 -0.29 9.90 1.80
CA LEU A 320 0.37 11.04 1.17
C LEU A 320 0.72 10.71 -0.29
N TRP A 321 1.36 9.58 -0.55
CA TRP A 321 1.78 9.21 -1.90
C TRP A 321 0.60 8.87 -2.81
N VAL A 322 -0.47 8.26 -2.30
CA VAL A 322 -1.72 8.09 -3.05
C VAL A 322 -2.26 9.45 -3.52
N VAL A 323 -2.34 10.44 -2.63
CA VAL A 323 -2.81 11.79 -2.98
C VAL A 323 -1.85 12.49 -3.93
N LEU A 324 -0.55 12.40 -3.69
CA LEU A 324 0.47 13.07 -4.50
C LEU A 324 0.54 12.47 -5.91
N PHE A 325 0.58 11.15 -6.05
CA PHE A 325 0.55 10.50 -7.36
C PHE A 325 -0.76 10.72 -8.09
N ALA A 326 -1.89 10.75 -7.38
CA ALA A 326 -3.15 11.18 -7.99
C ALA A 326 -3.03 12.62 -8.54
N ALA A 327 -2.54 13.57 -7.74
CA ALA A 327 -2.35 14.95 -8.20
C ALA A 327 -1.39 15.06 -9.40
N LEU A 328 -0.29 14.31 -9.41
CA LEU A 328 0.68 14.33 -10.51
C LEU A 328 0.14 13.67 -11.78
N ASN A 329 -0.63 12.59 -11.64
CA ASN A 329 -1.32 11.93 -12.75
C ASN A 329 -2.36 12.85 -13.40
N LEU A 330 -3.01 13.71 -12.62
CA LEU A 330 -3.93 14.74 -13.11
C LEU A 330 -3.22 15.80 -13.98
N LEU A 331 -1.94 16.05 -13.71
CA LEU A 331 -1.10 17.01 -14.45
C LEU A 331 -0.32 16.33 -15.59
N ASP A 332 -0.60 15.07 -15.89
CA ASP A 332 0.11 14.22 -16.87
C ASP A 332 1.63 14.18 -16.69
N VAL A 333 2.09 14.33 -15.45
CA VAL A 333 3.51 14.18 -15.09
C VAL A 333 3.80 12.70 -14.86
N LYS A 334 4.61 12.08 -15.73
CA LYS A 334 5.07 10.69 -15.58
C LYS A 334 6.16 10.59 -14.50
N VAL A 335 5.98 9.73 -13.50
CA VAL A 335 6.88 9.61 -12.32
C VAL A 335 7.34 8.16 -12.10
N ASP A 336 7.25 7.33 -13.12
CA ASP A 336 7.40 5.87 -13.00
C ASP A 336 8.78 5.46 -12.47
N ALA A 337 9.82 6.22 -12.81
CA ALA A 337 11.19 6.00 -12.36
C ALA A 337 11.37 6.06 -10.82
N TYR A 338 10.49 6.77 -10.10
CA TYR A 338 10.60 6.94 -8.65
C TYR A 338 9.67 6.01 -7.86
N SER A 339 8.65 5.44 -8.51
CA SER A 339 7.61 4.62 -7.86
C SER A 339 8.22 3.47 -7.05
N ARG A 340 9.15 2.72 -7.67
CA ARG A 340 9.88 1.61 -7.03
C ARG A 340 10.75 2.07 -5.86
N LEU A 341 11.45 3.20 -6.00
CA LEU A 341 12.29 3.72 -4.92
C LEU A 341 11.48 4.09 -3.66
N ILE A 342 10.23 4.53 -3.87
CA ILE A 342 9.29 4.94 -2.81
C ILE A 342 8.63 3.72 -2.16
N THR A 343 8.21 2.72 -2.95
CA THR A 343 7.48 1.55 -2.44
C THR A 343 8.39 0.44 -1.93
N HIS A 344 9.60 0.28 -2.48
CA HIS A 344 10.46 -0.85 -2.16
C HIS A 344 10.78 -0.97 -0.66
N PRO A 345 11.12 0.10 0.09
CA PRO A 345 11.34 -0.02 1.54
C PRO A 345 10.13 -0.52 2.35
N LEU A 346 8.92 -0.52 1.80
CA LEU A 346 7.74 -1.03 2.48
C LEU A 346 7.74 -2.56 2.63
N TRP A 347 8.46 -3.30 1.78
CA TRP A 347 8.41 -4.78 1.80
C TRP A 347 8.97 -5.35 3.10
N PHE A 348 10.15 -4.89 3.53
CA PHE A 348 10.78 -5.42 4.74
C PHE A 348 10.00 -5.00 5.98
N LEU A 349 9.30 -3.87 5.92
CA LEU A 349 8.40 -3.42 6.97
C LEU A 349 7.17 -4.33 7.07
N GLY A 350 6.57 -4.73 5.94
CA GLY A 350 5.50 -5.72 5.90
C GLY A 350 5.93 -7.05 6.53
N VAL A 351 7.13 -7.54 6.20
CA VAL A 351 7.71 -8.75 6.83
C VAL A 351 8.03 -8.52 8.31
N TYR A 352 8.50 -7.32 8.70
CA TYR A 352 8.76 -6.98 10.10
C TYR A 352 7.50 -6.95 10.96
N LEU A 353 6.35 -6.55 10.41
CA LEU A 353 5.06 -6.66 11.11
C LEU A 353 4.74 -8.12 11.48
N LEU A 354 5.03 -9.07 10.58
CA LEU A 354 4.88 -10.50 10.86
C LEU A 354 5.88 -10.95 11.94
N ALA A 355 7.12 -10.51 11.87
CA ALA A 355 8.15 -10.83 12.86
C ALA A 355 7.80 -10.30 14.27
N VAL A 356 7.23 -9.09 14.35
CA VAL A 356 6.66 -8.53 15.58
C VAL A 356 5.52 -9.40 16.07
N ALA A 357 4.53 -9.73 15.23
CA ALA A 357 3.40 -10.56 15.64
C ALA A 357 3.82 -11.97 16.10
N ALA A 358 4.87 -12.52 15.49
CA ALA A 358 5.44 -13.82 15.87
C ALA A 358 6.30 -13.76 17.14
N THR A 359 6.68 -12.56 17.64
CA THR A 359 7.62 -12.41 18.75
C THR A 359 7.23 -13.19 20.01
N PRO A 360 5.98 -13.16 20.50
CA PRO A 360 5.62 -13.88 21.72
C PRO A 360 5.78 -15.40 21.60
N ALA A 361 5.35 -15.97 20.47
CA ALA A 361 5.54 -17.39 20.18
C ALA A 361 7.03 -17.74 20.00
N ALA A 362 7.78 -16.88 19.28
CA ALA A 362 9.21 -17.03 19.08
C ALA A 362 9.99 -16.93 20.41
N ALA A 363 9.57 -16.07 21.34
CA ALA A 363 10.17 -15.92 22.66
C ALA A 363 9.91 -17.17 23.52
N TRP A 364 8.68 -17.69 23.51
CA TRP A 364 8.34 -18.95 24.15
C TRP A 364 9.19 -20.12 23.62
N LEU A 365 9.34 -20.22 22.29
CA LEU A 365 10.21 -21.21 21.64
C LEU A 365 11.68 -21.02 22.03
N HIS A 366 12.14 -19.78 22.17
CA HIS A 366 13.53 -19.50 22.58
C HIS A 366 13.82 -19.89 24.02
N GLU A 367 12.86 -19.75 24.93
CA GLU A 367 12.99 -20.17 26.32
C GLU A 367 12.96 -21.70 26.49
N HIS A 368 12.08 -22.40 25.76
CA HIS A 368 11.88 -23.85 25.92
C HIS A 368 12.75 -24.69 24.97
N PHE A 369 12.98 -24.19 23.76
CA PHE A 369 13.57 -24.90 22.63
C PHE A 369 14.72 -24.09 22.02
N ARG A 370 15.58 -23.55 22.89
CA ARG A 370 16.60 -22.56 22.54
C ARG A 370 17.47 -22.96 21.35
N ARG A 371 18.05 -24.17 21.36
CA ARG A 371 18.97 -24.63 20.29
C ARG A 371 18.25 -25.23 19.09
N THR A 372 17.12 -25.88 19.31
CA THR A 372 16.36 -26.55 18.27
C THR A 372 15.64 -25.56 17.35
N THR A 373 15.13 -24.45 17.89
CA THR A 373 14.42 -23.42 17.11
C THR A 373 15.24 -22.85 15.94
N PRO A 374 16.45 -22.28 16.12
CA PRO A 374 17.24 -21.78 14.98
C PRO A 374 17.67 -22.88 14.01
N PHE A 375 17.91 -24.11 14.51
CA PHE A 375 18.25 -25.25 13.66
C PHE A 375 17.08 -25.64 12.74
N VAL A 376 15.86 -25.75 13.30
CA VAL A 376 14.65 -26.04 12.53
C VAL A 376 14.36 -24.93 11.51
N LEU A 377 14.48 -23.66 11.91
CA LEU A 377 14.29 -22.54 10.99
C LEU A 377 15.31 -22.58 9.83
N MET A 378 16.57 -22.88 10.11
CA MET A 378 17.61 -23.05 9.09
C MET A 378 17.31 -24.23 8.15
N LEU A 379 16.85 -25.36 8.69
CA LEU A 379 16.45 -26.53 7.90
C LEU A 379 15.25 -26.20 7.00
N VAL A 380 14.23 -25.52 7.51
CA VAL A 380 13.07 -25.08 6.73
C VAL A 380 13.50 -24.14 5.60
N THR A 381 14.36 -23.17 5.87
CA THR A 381 14.95 -22.29 4.85
C THR A 381 15.64 -23.09 3.73
N LEU A 382 16.43 -24.10 4.09
CA LEU A 382 17.12 -24.96 3.12
C LEU A 382 16.12 -25.78 2.30
N VAL A 383 15.14 -26.42 2.95
CA VAL A 383 14.11 -27.22 2.28
C VAL A 383 13.28 -26.38 1.33
N VAL A 384 12.86 -25.17 1.74
CA VAL A 384 12.11 -24.25 0.89
C VAL A 384 12.94 -23.84 -0.31
N GLU A 385 14.22 -23.54 -0.14
CA GLU A 385 15.09 -23.14 -1.25
C GLU A 385 15.34 -24.29 -2.25
N VAL A 386 15.55 -25.51 -1.75
CA VAL A 386 15.65 -26.72 -2.60
C VAL A 386 14.34 -26.97 -3.33
N ALA A 387 13.19 -26.90 -2.67
CA ALA A 387 11.89 -27.07 -3.30
C ALA A 387 11.65 -25.99 -4.37
N ARG A 388 11.94 -24.72 -4.03
CA ARG A 388 11.82 -23.56 -4.95
C ARG A 388 12.63 -23.76 -6.22
N THR A 389 13.88 -24.20 -6.09
CA THR A 389 14.79 -24.37 -7.24
C THR A 389 14.54 -25.64 -8.04
N SER A 390 14.09 -26.73 -7.40
CA SER A 390 13.81 -28.00 -8.08
C SER A 390 12.44 -28.05 -8.79
N THR A 391 11.47 -27.24 -8.35
CA THR A 391 10.09 -27.26 -8.87
C THR A 391 9.66 -25.98 -9.59
N ASP A 392 10.59 -25.03 -9.80
CA ASP A 392 10.29 -23.66 -10.28
C ASP A 392 9.15 -22.97 -9.50
N TRP A 393 9.07 -23.24 -8.20
CA TRP A 393 7.99 -22.72 -7.35
C TRP A 393 8.22 -21.24 -7.03
N LYS A 394 7.77 -20.35 -7.92
CA LYS A 394 8.01 -18.89 -7.84
C LYS A 394 7.60 -18.27 -6.49
N THR A 395 6.48 -18.68 -5.89
CA THR A 395 6.02 -18.11 -4.61
C THR A 395 6.81 -18.61 -3.39
N GLY A 396 7.63 -19.65 -3.53
CA GLY A 396 8.48 -20.16 -2.44
C GLY A 396 9.46 -19.12 -1.90
N GLY A 397 9.82 -18.11 -2.70
CA GLY A 397 10.64 -16.98 -2.27
C GLY A 397 10.04 -16.20 -1.09
N TYR A 398 8.71 -16.01 -1.05
CA TYR A 398 8.05 -15.31 0.05
C TYR A 398 8.12 -16.08 1.37
N ALA A 399 7.95 -17.40 1.31
CA ALA A 399 8.10 -18.26 2.48
C ALA A 399 9.54 -18.18 3.03
N ASN A 400 10.54 -18.24 2.13
CA ASN A 400 11.93 -18.15 2.52
C ASN A 400 12.29 -16.80 3.16
N LEU A 401 11.72 -15.70 2.64
CA LEU A 401 11.86 -14.37 3.24
C LEU A 401 11.35 -14.31 4.69
N ILE A 402 10.17 -14.88 4.96
CA ILE A 402 9.58 -14.88 6.31
C ILE A 402 10.39 -15.77 7.26
N VAL A 403 10.74 -16.99 6.84
CA VAL A 403 11.49 -17.93 7.68
C VAL A 403 12.90 -17.40 7.96
N GLY A 404 13.58 -16.84 6.96
CA GLY A 404 14.88 -16.19 7.12
C GLY A 404 14.83 -14.99 8.06
N ALA A 405 13.77 -14.17 7.99
CA ALA A 405 13.54 -13.07 8.93
C ALA A 405 13.37 -13.57 10.37
N LEU A 406 12.59 -14.64 10.59
CA LEU A 406 12.42 -15.27 11.91
C LEU A 406 13.72 -15.89 12.44
N LEU A 407 14.54 -16.50 11.56
CA LEU A 407 15.85 -17.03 11.93
C LEU A 407 16.78 -15.91 12.42
N MET A 408 16.85 -14.79 11.69
CA MET A 408 17.67 -13.65 12.09
C MET A 408 17.14 -12.98 13.37
N GLN A 409 15.81 -12.93 13.55
CA GLN A 409 15.19 -12.51 14.81
C GLN A 409 15.62 -13.41 15.99
N GLN A 410 15.64 -14.73 15.81
CA GLN A 410 16.12 -15.67 16.84
C GLN A 410 17.59 -15.43 17.20
N LEU A 411 18.47 -15.17 16.21
CA LEU A 411 19.85 -14.76 16.51
C LEU A 411 19.90 -13.46 17.35
N GLY A 412 18.99 -12.52 17.10
CA GLY A 412 18.81 -11.33 17.93
C GLY A 412 18.42 -11.63 19.38
N PHE A 413 17.66 -12.71 19.61
CA PHE A 413 17.30 -13.16 20.97
C PHE A 413 18.53 -13.73 21.70
N PHE A 414 19.36 -14.51 21.01
CA PHE A 414 20.65 -14.96 21.57
C PHE A 414 21.60 -13.79 21.88
N TYR A 415 21.51 -12.69 21.14
CA TYR A 415 22.23 -11.46 21.47
C TYR A 415 21.65 -10.78 22.73
N ALA A 416 20.32 -10.73 22.85
CA ALA A 416 19.62 -10.15 24.00
C ALA A 416 19.96 -10.84 25.31
N ASP A 417 20.08 -12.16 25.33
CA ASP A 417 20.43 -12.94 26.54
C ASP A 417 21.94 -13.03 26.78
N GLY A 418 22.74 -12.31 25.98
CA GLY A 418 24.20 -12.27 26.12
C GLY A 418 24.93 -13.53 25.61
N THR A 419 24.24 -14.50 25.01
CA THR A 419 24.86 -15.73 24.50
C THR A 419 25.88 -15.44 23.42
N LEU A 420 25.50 -14.65 22.41
CA LEU A 420 26.41 -14.26 21.33
C LEU A 420 27.56 -13.36 21.82
N GLN A 421 27.35 -12.67 22.95
CA GLN A 421 28.36 -11.79 23.53
C GLN A 421 29.48 -12.57 24.24
N LYS A 422 29.23 -13.84 24.59
CA LYS A 422 30.22 -14.76 25.18
C LYS A 422 31.10 -15.45 24.14
N ILE A 423 30.76 -15.37 22.85
CA ILE A 423 31.55 -15.99 21.78
C ILE A 423 32.87 -15.24 21.61
N SER A 424 33.99 -15.98 21.54
CA SER A 424 35.30 -15.36 21.39
C SER A 424 35.42 -14.61 20.05
N ARG A 425 36.15 -13.49 20.04
CA ARG A 425 36.40 -12.71 18.82
C ARG A 425 37.10 -13.54 17.74
N ARG A 426 37.91 -14.53 18.13
CA ARG A 426 38.59 -15.45 17.20
C ARG A 426 37.59 -16.32 16.45
N VAL A 427 36.60 -16.88 17.16
CA VAL A 427 35.54 -17.69 16.54
C VAL A 427 34.68 -16.84 15.60
N LEU A 428 34.30 -15.63 16.01
CA LEU A 428 33.57 -14.70 15.14
C LEU A 428 34.36 -14.32 13.90
N ALA A 429 35.68 -14.08 14.03
CA ALA A 429 36.56 -13.77 12.91
C ALA A 429 36.73 -14.97 11.97
N ALA A 430 36.89 -16.18 12.51
CA ALA A 430 36.95 -17.40 11.71
C ALA A 430 35.64 -17.65 10.95
N LEU A 431 34.49 -17.49 11.61
CA LEU A 431 33.19 -17.64 10.97
C LEU A 431 32.95 -16.58 9.89
N GLY A 432 33.33 -15.32 10.15
CA GLY A 432 33.33 -14.26 9.14
C GLY A 432 34.25 -14.58 7.95
N ALA A 433 35.47 -15.07 8.22
CA ALA A 433 36.44 -15.44 7.19
C ALA A 433 36.02 -16.66 6.36
N ILE A 434 35.17 -17.54 6.88
CA ILE A 434 34.60 -18.68 6.13
C ILE A 434 33.40 -18.23 5.29
N THR A 435 32.53 -17.40 5.86
CA THR A 435 31.30 -16.95 5.19
C THR A 435 31.58 -15.98 4.03
N LEU A 436 32.62 -15.15 4.11
CA LEU A 436 32.99 -14.20 3.05
C LEU A 436 33.41 -14.88 1.71
N PRO A 437 34.26 -15.92 1.69
CA PRO A 437 34.52 -16.69 0.47
C PRO A 437 33.32 -17.51 0.00
N ALA A 438 32.51 -18.05 0.93
CA ALA A 438 31.31 -18.81 0.57
C ALA A 438 30.33 -17.97 -0.28
N LEU A 439 30.26 -16.67 -0.02
CA LEU A 439 29.46 -15.73 -0.82
C LEU A 439 29.84 -15.66 -2.31
N VAL A 440 31.10 -15.97 -2.66
CA VAL A 440 31.54 -16.04 -4.07
C VAL A 440 30.99 -17.27 -4.77
N PHE A 441 30.86 -18.39 -4.04
CA PHE A 441 30.34 -19.65 -4.58
C PHE A 441 28.81 -19.69 -4.66
N PHE A 442 28.11 -18.90 -3.82
CA PHE A 442 26.66 -18.78 -3.82
C PHE A 442 26.19 -17.50 -4.52
N SER A 443 26.80 -17.11 -5.65
CA SER A 443 26.64 -15.79 -6.30
C SER A 443 25.19 -15.42 -6.69
N ASP A 444 24.29 -16.39 -6.80
CA ASP A 444 22.92 -16.13 -7.21
C ASP A 444 22.03 -15.77 -6.02
N TYR A 445 21.63 -14.51 -5.94
CA TYR A 445 20.51 -14.06 -5.11
C TYR A 445 19.23 -14.82 -5.53
N PRO A 446 18.50 -15.51 -4.62
CA PRO A 446 18.47 -15.36 -3.16
C PRO A 446 19.32 -16.35 -2.33
N ARG A 447 20.08 -17.27 -2.94
CA ARG A 447 20.84 -18.34 -2.24
C ARG A 447 21.87 -17.79 -1.24
N SER A 448 22.42 -16.61 -1.49
CA SER A 448 23.44 -15.96 -0.64
C SER A 448 22.91 -15.20 0.58
N MET A 449 21.60 -14.95 0.71
CA MET A 449 21.08 -14.00 1.71
C MET A 449 21.33 -14.42 3.16
N MET A 450 21.24 -15.72 3.47
CA MET A 450 21.52 -16.22 4.82
C MET A 450 23.01 -16.20 5.15
N VAL A 451 23.86 -16.60 4.20
CA VAL A 451 25.33 -16.56 4.35
C VAL A 451 25.79 -15.12 4.54
N LEU A 452 25.22 -14.19 3.77
CA LEU A 452 25.46 -12.75 3.90
C LEU A 452 25.03 -12.26 5.28
N GLY A 453 23.87 -12.68 5.77
CA GLY A 453 23.38 -12.30 7.08
C GLY A 453 24.29 -12.75 8.22
N VAL A 454 24.80 -13.98 8.17
CA VAL A 454 25.77 -14.48 9.15
C VAL A 454 27.06 -13.67 9.09
N ALA A 455 27.59 -13.42 7.88
CA ALA A 455 28.79 -12.58 7.70
C ALA A 455 28.60 -11.18 8.30
N GLN A 456 27.47 -10.54 8.01
CA GLN A 456 27.11 -9.21 8.52
C GLN A 456 27.00 -9.21 10.06
N VAL A 457 26.36 -10.22 10.67
CA VAL A 457 26.26 -10.34 12.14
C VAL A 457 27.64 -10.55 12.78
N CYS A 458 28.50 -11.37 12.19
CA CYS A 458 29.88 -11.56 12.67
C CYS A 458 30.66 -10.24 12.63
N LEU A 459 30.61 -9.52 11.50
CA LEU A 459 31.26 -8.21 11.35
C LEU A 459 30.72 -7.19 12.35
N ALA A 460 29.39 -7.15 12.55
CA ALA A 460 28.76 -6.29 13.53
C ALA A 460 29.31 -6.58 14.94
N LEU A 461 29.27 -7.84 15.39
CA LEU A 461 29.76 -8.22 16.72
C LEU A 461 31.25 -7.91 16.92
N LEU A 462 32.08 -8.05 15.88
CA LEU A 462 33.50 -7.67 15.93
C LEU A 462 33.71 -6.15 16.04
N ALA A 463 32.85 -5.36 15.40
CA ALA A 463 32.87 -3.89 15.43
C ALA A 463 32.22 -3.29 16.69
N ARG A 464 31.41 -4.07 17.42
CA ARG A 464 30.61 -3.62 18.58
C ARG A 464 31.36 -2.70 19.51
N GLY A 465 32.53 -3.11 20.02
CA GLY A 465 33.29 -2.31 20.99
C GLY A 465 33.63 -0.90 20.49
N ARG A 466 34.13 -0.79 19.26
CA ARG A 466 34.51 0.51 18.66
C ARG A 466 33.30 1.39 18.36
N VAL A 467 32.20 0.79 17.90
CA VAL A 467 30.98 1.52 17.58
C VAL A 467 30.29 1.98 18.86
N THR A 468 30.24 1.16 19.91
CA THR A 468 29.68 1.56 21.21
C THR A 468 30.40 2.77 21.78
N THR A 469 31.74 2.78 21.80
CA THR A 469 32.52 3.94 22.26
C THR A 469 32.29 5.18 21.40
N TRP A 470 32.13 5.01 20.08
CA TRP A 470 31.80 6.12 19.20
C TRP A 470 30.39 6.69 19.49
N LEU A 471 29.42 5.82 19.80
CA LEU A 471 28.05 6.17 20.17
C LEU A 471 27.90 6.75 21.58
N GLU A 472 28.96 6.79 22.39
CA GLU A 472 28.96 7.53 23.65
C GLU A 472 29.07 9.04 23.42
N GLY A 473 29.69 9.45 22.30
CA GLY A 473 29.90 10.84 21.93
C GLY A 473 28.72 11.53 21.23
N ARG A 474 29.03 12.58 20.45
CA ARG A 474 28.02 13.41 19.76
C ARG A 474 27.23 12.64 18.69
N SER A 475 27.78 11.56 18.13
CA SER A 475 27.16 10.73 17.10
C SER A 475 25.79 10.17 17.51
N TRP A 476 25.58 9.90 18.81
CA TRP A 476 24.29 9.45 19.32
C TRP A 476 23.16 10.44 19.05
N HIS A 477 23.44 11.75 19.00
CA HIS A 477 22.41 12.75 18.71
C HIS A 477 21.84 12.55 17.30
N VAL A 478 22.68 12.20 16.33
CA VAL A 478 22.27 11.92 14.95
C VAL A 478 21.46 10.63 14.89
N VAL A 479 21.95 9.57 15.52
CA VAL A 479 21.26 8.26 15.58
C VAL A 479 19.90 8.40 16.28
N ASN A 480 19.85 9.13 17.39
CA ASN A 480 18.64 9.38 18.16
C ASN A 480 17.65 10.28 17.41
N PHE A 481 18.13 11.27 16.65
CA PHE A 481 17.29 12.07 15.76
C PHE A 481 16.66 11.20 14.67
N ALA A 482 17.47 10.43 13.94
CA ALA A 482 17.00 9.54 12.89
C ALA A 482 16.02 8.47 13.41
N ARG A 483 16.24 7.98 14.63
CA ARG A 483 15.31 7.06 15.31
C ARG A 483 13.96 7.71 15.60
N ARG A 484 13.93 8.96 16.04
CA ARG A 484 12.69 9.65 16.47
C ARG A 484 11.83 10.10 15.30
N ALA A 485 12.44 10.30 14.12
CA ALA A 485 11.76 10.82 12.95
C ALA A 485 12.14 10.04 11.66
N PRO A 486 11.90 8.72 11.62
CA PRO A 486 12.37 7.88 10.51
C PRO A 486 11.74 8.27 9.17
N MET A 487 10.45 8.62 9.13
CA MET A 487 9.81 9.03 7.88
C MET A 487 10.24 10.43 7.47
N THR A 488 10.48 11.34 8.42
CA THR A 488 11.04 12.67 8.12
C THR A 488 12.41 12.54 7.45
N VAL A 489 13.30 11.69 7.99
CA VAL A 489 14.62 11.43 7.40
C VAL A 489 14.48 10.81 6.01
N TYR A 490 13.58 9.85 5.85
CA TYR A 490 13.37 9.20 4.56
C TYR A 490 12.77 10.14 3.50
N LEU A 491 11.82 11.01 3.85
CA LEU A 491 11.30 12.04 2.94
C LEU A 491 12.36 13.08 2.56
N ALA A 492 13.18 13.52 3.51
CA ALA A 492 14.30 14.41 3.23
C ALA A 492 15.32 13.74 2.29
N TYR A 493 15.59 12.45 2.50
CA TYR A 493 16.41 11.64 1.61
C TYR A 493 15.84 11.57 0.20
N LEU A 494 14.54 11.26 0.04
CA LEU A 494 13.89 11.24 -1.27
C LEU A 494 13.95 12.60 -1.97
N GLY A 495 13.78 13.70 -1.22
CA GLY A 495 13.98 15.05 -1.75
C GLY A 495 15.40 15.30 -2.23
N GLY A 496 16.41 14.85 -1.48
CA GLY A 496 17.82 14.92 -1.89
C GLY A 496 18.11 14.10 -3.15
N VAL A 497 17.63 12.85 -3.22
CA VAL A 497 17.78 12.00 -4.41
C VAL A 497 17.09 12.64 -5.62
N GLY A 498 15.85 13.12 -5.46
CA GLY A 498 15.12 13.80 -6.53
C GLY A 498 15.85 15.04 -7.04
N ALA A 499 16.46 15.83 -6.14
CA ALA A 499 17.28 16.98 -6.52
C ALA A 499 18.50 16.58 -7.33
N VAL A 500 19.23 15.54 -6.90
CA VAL A 500 20.41 15.04 -7.62
C VAL A 500 20.03 14.49 -9.00
N VAL A 501 18.97 13.68 -9.10
CA VAL A 501 18.51 13.12 -10.37
C VAL A 501 18.05 14.23 -11.33
N GLY A 502 17.32 15.23 -10.82
CA GLY A 502 16.91 16.41 -11.58
C GLY A 502 18.08 17.26 -12.06
N LEU A 503 19.06 17.54 -11.19
CA LEU A 503 20.27 18.31 -11.55
C LEU A 503 21.15 17.59 -12.58
N LEU A 504 21.21 16.27 -12.53
CA LEU A 504 21.97 15.45 -13.49
C LEU A 504 21.21 15.24 -14.82
N GLY A 505 19.98 15.75 -14.97
CA GLY A 505 19.17 15.57 -16.17
C GLY A 505 18.76 14.12 -16.44
N LEU A 506 18.75 13.27 -15.42
CA LEU A 506 18.46 11.84 -15.55
C LEU A 506 16.96 11.53 -15.57
N SER A 507 16.09 12.53 -15.35
CA SER A 507 14.64 12.39 -15.43
C SER A 507 14.00 13.56 -16.18
N HIS A 508 12.96 13.27 -16.96
CA HIS A 508 12.08 14.29 -17.56
C HIS A 508 11.15 14.97 -16.52
N ALA A 509 11.10 14.44 -15.30
CA ALA A 509 10.32 15.02 -14.22
C ALA A 509 10.90 16.39 -13.81
N PRO A 510 10.07 17.42 -13.65
CA PRO A 510 10.58 18.76 -13.41
C PRO A 510 11.14 18.91 -11.99
N ILE A 511 12.30 19.55 -11.87
CA ILE A 511 13.05 19.65 -10.60
C ILE A 511 12.28 20.36 -9.48
N TRP A 512 11.30 21.21 -9.83
CA TRP A 512 10.48 21.92 -8.85
C TRP A 512 9.63 21.00 -7.98
N LEU A 513 9.40 19.74 -8.41
CA LEU A 513 8.71 18.73 -7.60
C LEU A 513 9.42 18.47 -6.25
N VAL A 514 10.73 18.69 -6.17
CA VAL A 514 11.49 18.59 -4.92
C VAL A 514 11.00 19.61 -3.89
N PHE A 515 10.59 20.80 -4.32
CA PHE A 515 10.06 21.82 -3.41
C PHE A 515 8.72 21.42 -2.80
N LEU A 516 7.94 20.54 -3.45
CA LEU A 516 6.72 19.98 -2.87
C LEU A 516 7.02 19.07 -1.66
N LEU A 517 8.21 18.47 -1.59
CA LEU A 517 8.60 17.58 -0.48
C LEU A 517 8.97 18.36 0.79
N VAL A 518 9.40 19.62 0.68
CA VAL A 518 9.79 20.47 1.83
C VAL A 518 8.65 20.66 2.85
N PRO A 519 7.44 21.15 2.47
CA PRO A 519 6.34 21.28 3.42
C PRO A 519 5.90 19.92 3.98
N LEU A 520 6.06 18.84 3.21
CA LEU A 520 5.75 17.48 3.64
C LEU A 520 6.72 16.98 4.71
N VAL A 521 8.02 17.24 4.56
CA VAL A 521 9.05 16.95 5.58
C VAL A 521 8.71 17.68 6.89
N LEU A 522 8.33 18.96 6.83
CA LEU A 522 7.94 19.73 8.01
C LEU A 522 6.66 19.18 8.67
N LEU A 523 5.68 18.78 7.87
CA LEU A 523 4.43 18.17 8.34
C LEU A 523 4.70 16.85 9.06
N PHE A 524 5.53 15.98 8.47
CA PHE A 524 5.93 14.70 9.06
C PHE A 524 6.79 14.89 10.31
N HIS A 525 7.71 15.84 10.31
CA HIS A 525 8.51 16.15 11.50
C HIS A 525 7.61 16.57 12.67
N ARG A 526 6.61 17.43 12.40
CA ARG A 526 5.61 17.83 13.39
C ARG A 526 4.70 16.67 13.81
N PHE A 527 4.45 15.70 12.93
CA PHE A 527 3.66 14.51 13.23
C PHE A 527 4.44 13.53 14.12
N GLU A 528 5.71 13.25 13.80
CA GLU A 528 6.59 12.32 14.51
C GLU A 528 7.09 12.88 15.86
N SER A 529 7.31 14.20 15.95
CA SER A 529 7.67 14.88 17.21
C SER A 529 6.56 14.88 18.26
N ARG A 530 5.31 14.62 17.88
CA ARG A 530 4.19 14.56 18.82
C ARG A 530 4.14 13.21 19.51
N MET A 531 4.60 13.18 20.76
CA MET A 531 4.39 12.03 21.63
C MET A 531 2.90 11.81 21.89
N VAL A 532 2.36 10.70 21.40
CA VAL A 532 1.00 10.27 21.73
C VAL A 532 1.07 9.31 22.90
N LYS A 533 0.66 9.78 24.07
CA LYS A 533 0.37 8.92 25.22
C LYS A 533 -0.94 8.20 24.96
N PHE A 534 -0.99 6.90 25.24
CA PHE A 534 -2.20 6.11 25.08
C PHE A 534 -2.65 5.54 26.42
N PRO A 535 -3.97 5.52 26.67
CA PRO A 535 -4.50 4.86 27.86
C PRO A 535 -4.22 3.37 27.79
N ARG A 536 -3.85 2.78 28.93
CA ARG A 536 -3.66 1.34 29.07
C ARG A 536 -5.01 0.63 29.12
N LEU A 537 -5.08 -0.56 28.55
CA LEU A 537 -6.22 -1.45 28.67
C LEU A 537 -6.12 -2.23 29.97
N SER A 538 -7.22 -2.29 30.72
CA SER A 538 -7.32 -3.04 31.97
C SER A 538 -7.54 -4.55 31.77
N HIS A 539 -7.86 -5.00 30.55
CA HIS A 539 -8.21 -6.39 30.26
C HIS A 539 -7.90 -6.75 28.79
N GLU A 540 -7.38 -7.95 28.54
CA GLU A 540 -7.24 -8.53 27.20
C GLU A 540 -8.39 -9.50 26.93
N SER A 541 -9.27 -9.20 25.98
CA SER A 541 -10.37 -10.10 25.59
C SER A 541 -9.97 -10.98 24.39
N HIS A 542 -10.70 -12.07 24.15
CA HIS A 542 -10.55 -12.86 22.91
C HIS A 542 -10.79 -11.98 21.66
N ARG A 543 -11.63 -10.96 21.77
CA ARG A 543 -11.85 -9.95 20.73
C ARG A 543 -10.64 -9.05 20.52
N THR A 544 -9.92 -8.71 21.59
CA THR A 544 -8.62 -8.01 21.48
C THR A 544 -7.63 -8.86 20.69
N ARG A 545 -7.50 -10.16 20.99
CA ARG A 545 -6.61 -11.06 20.24
C ARG A 545 -7.00 -11.19 18.78
N LEU A 546 -8.29 -11.40 18.51
CA LEU A 546 -8.81 -11.52 17.16
C LEU A 546 -8.61 -10.23 16.35
N ALA A 547 -8.97 -9.07 16.93
CA ALA A 547 -8.79 -7.78 16.28
C ALA A 547 -7.30 -7.48 16.03
N THR A 548 -6.42 -7.83 16.97
CA THR A 548 -4.98 -7.68 16.77
C THR A 548 -4.45 -8.61 15.68
N ALA A 549 -4.86 -9.88 15.65
CA ALA A 549 -4.42 -10.84 14.64
C ALA A 549 -4.89 -10.43 13.24
N MET A 550 -6.19 -10.18 13.07
CA MET A 550 -6.75 -9.68 11.81
C MET A 550 -6.13 -8.33 11.42
N GLY A 551 -5.91 -7.46 12.40
CA GLY A 551 -5.29 -6.15 12.19
C GLY A 551 -3.86 -6.22 11.66
N VAL A 552 -3.05 -7.16 12.16
CA VAL A 552 -1.71 -7.45 11.61
C VAL A 552 -1.84 -8.02 10.19
N VAL A 553 -2.70 -9.02 9.97
CA VAL A 553 -2.86 -9.66 8.65
C VAL A 553 -3.25 -8.63 7.58
N PHE A 554 -4.33 -7.87 7.79
CA PHE A 554 -4.76 -6.85 6.83
C PHE A 554 -3.76 -5.69 6.73
N GLY A 555 -3.11 -5.30 7.82
CA GLY A 555 -2.05 -4.29 7.79
C GLY A 555 -0.87 -4.73 6.92
N THR A 556 -0.42 -5.98 7.06
CA THR A 556 0.65 -6.57 6.25
C THR A 556 0.22 -6.73 4.79
N LEU A 557 -1.00 -7.21 4.53
CA LEU A 557 -1.55 -7.33 3.17
C LEU A 557 -1.58 -5.97 2.47
N GLY A 558 -2.08 -4.91 3.13
CA GLY A 558 -2.09 -3.57 2.56
C GLY A 558 -0.69 -3.03 2.27
N VAL A 559 0.26 -3.19 3.21
CA VAL A 559 1.65 -2.75 3.00
C VAL A 559 2.34 -3.50 1.86
N LEU A 560 2.25 -4.82 1.85
CA LEU A 560 2.88 -5.66 0.82
C LEU A 560 2.15 -5.55 -0.53
N GLY A 561 0.86 -5.27 -0.51
CA GLY A 561 0.08 -5.01 -1.71
C GLY A 561 0.64 -3.82 -2.48
N PHE A 562 0.86 -2.68 -1.81
CA PHE A 562 1.51 -1.50 -2.42
C PHE A 562 2.94 -1.75 -2.93
N VAL A 563 3.65 -2.74 -2.37
CA VAL A 563 4.97 -3.13 -2.87
C VAL A 563 4.85 -3.78 -4.25
N VAL A 564 3.84 -4.63 -4.46
CA VAL A 564 3.68 -5.39 -5.71
C VAL A 564 2.90 -4.60 -6.75
N SER A 565 1.82 -3.92 -6.36
CA SER A 565 0.96 -3.15 -7.27
C SER A 565 1.49 -1.75 -7.57
N GLY A 566 2.38 -1.22 -6.71
CA GLY A 566 2.66 0.21 -6.70
C GLY A 566 1.44 1.04 -6.27
N PHE A 567 1.45 2.34 -6.53
CA PHE A 567 0.35 3.24 -6.15
C PHE A 567 -0.74 3.39 -7.21
N LEU A 568 -0.46 3.01 -8.46
CA LEU A 568 -1.35 3.23 -9.61
C LEU A 568 -1.56 1.98 -10.47
N GLY A 569 -0.80 0.90 -10.25
CA GLY A 569 -0.90 -0.31 -11.04
C GLY A 569 -1.55 -1.46 -10.27
N ASP A 570 -1.80 -2.55 -10.97
CA ASP A 570 -2.25 -3.81 -10.40
C ASP A 570 -1.06 -4.74 -10.14
N GLY A 571 -1.23 -5.70 -9.24
CA GLY A 571 -0.19 -6.66 -8.91
C GLY A 571 -0.76 -7.96 -8.37
N THR A 572 0.07 -9.00 -8.28
CA THR A 572 -0.32 -10.27 -7.65
C THR A 572 0.57 -10.55 -6.44
N LEU A 573 0.00 -10.43 -5.25
CA LEU A 573 0.66 -10.77 -4.00
C LEU A 573 0.47 -12.27 -3.72
N VAL A 574 1.49 -13.08 -3.97
CA VAL A 574 1.45 -14.55 -3.83
C VAL A 574 0.44 -15.18 -4.81
N LEU A 575 -0.83 -15.27 -4.42
CA LEU A 575 -1.95 -15.76 -5.23
C LEU A 575 -3.13 -14.76 -5.24
N LEU A 576 -2.97 -13.62 -4.57
CA LEU A 576 -3.99 -12.61 -4.39
C LEU A 576 -3.77 -11.49 -5.42
N PRO A 577 -4.61 -11.35 -6.46
CA PRO A 577 -4.61 -10.14 -7.26
C PRO A 577 -5.00 -8.97 -6.35
N VAL A 578 -4.21 -7.91 -6.40
CA VAL A 578 -4.37 -6.72 -5.56
C VAL A 578 -4.24 -5.47 -6.42
N ASP A 579 -5.15 -4.53 -6.17
CA ASP A 579 -5.16 -3.20 -6.77
C ASP A 579 -4.95 -2.12 -5.68
N PRO A 580 -4.65 -0.86 -6.04
CA PRO A 580 -4.40 0.19 -5.07
C PRO A 580 -5.57 0.45 -4.12
N LEU A 581 -6.83 0.32 -4.57
CA LEU A 581 -8.01 0.53 -3.74
C LEU A 581 -8.12 -0.57 -2.68
N GLN A 582 -7.94 -1.83 -3.07
CA GLN A 582 -7.89 -2.98 -2.15
C GLN A 582 -6.78 -2.78 -1.11
N ASN A 583 -5.60 -2.33 -1.54
CA ASN A 583 -4.47 -2.11 -0.65
C ASN A 583 -4.73 -0.97 0.35
N VAL A 584 -5.41 0.12 -0.07
CA VAL A 584 -5.89 1.17 0.85
C VAL A 584 -6.88 0.59 1.86
N ILE A 585 -7.84 -0.23 1.41
CA ILE A 585 -8.85 -0.85 2.29
C ILE A 585 -8.18 -1.77 3.30
N HIS A 586 -7.30 -2.68 2.88
CA HIS A 586 -6.57 -3.59 3.78
C HIS A 586 -5.70 -2.82 4.78
N LEU A 587 -4.96 -1.80 4.33
CA LEU A 587 -4.12 -1.00 5.22
C LEU A 587 -4.94 -0.22 6.25
N LEU A 588 -6.04 0.42 5.83
CA LEU A 588 -6.95 1.15 6.72
C LEU A 588 -7.69 0.21 7.68
N LEU A 589 -8.13 -0.95 7.21
CA LEU A 589 -8.80 -1.96 8.02
C LEU A 589 -7.85 -2.55 9.07
N GLY A 590 -6.63 -2.90 8.65
CA GLY A 590 -5.59 -3.40 9.55
C GLY A 590 -5.28 -2.39 10.66
N TRP A 591 -5.09 -1.13 10.26
CA TRP A 591 -4.87 -0.03 11.19
C TRP A 591 -6.07 0.25 12.10
N TYR A 592 -7.30 0.17 11.57
CA TYR A 592 -8.54 0.34 12.31
C TYR A 592 -8.71 -0.74 13.39
N LEU A 593 -8.52 -2.01 13.03
CA LEU A 593 -8.61 -3.14 13.95
C LEU A 593 -7.57 -3.04 15.07
N ILE A 594 -6.33 -2.71 14.74
CA ILE A 594 -5.27 -2.45 15.74
C ILE A 594 -5.67 -1.27 16.65
N HIS A 595 -6.27 -0.22 16.11
CA HIS A 595 -6.76 0.90 16.92
C HIS A 595 -7.90 0.49 17.86
N THR A 596 -8.83 -0.35 17.40
CA THR A 596 -9.97 -0.83 18.22
C THR A 596 -9.53 -1.81 19.29
N ALA A 597 -8.52 -2.65 19.01
CA ALA A 597 -7.86 -3.50 19.98
C ALA A 597 -7.24 -2.65 21.08
N ARG A 598 -6.45 -1.63 20.71
CA ARG A 598 -5.77 -0.72 21.66
C ARG A 598 -6.70 0.15 22.50
N THR A 599 -7.85 0.53 21.95
CA THR A 599 -8.82 1.39 22.67
C THR A 599 -9.85 0.58 23.44
N GLY A 600 -9.88 -0.74 23.27
CA GLY A 600 -10.87 -1.64 23.88
C GLY A 600 -12.25 -1.52 23.23
N SER A 601 -12.39 -0.76 22.14
CA SER A 601 -13.67 -0.63 21.44
C SER A 601 -14.04 -1.91 20.68
N CYS A 602 -13.09 -2.82 20.45
CA CYS A 602 -13.34 -4.15 19.90
C CYS A 602 -14.33 -5.00 20.71
N ASP A 603 -14.66 -4.63 21.95
CA ASP A 603 -15.72 -5.28 22.72
C ASP A 603 -17.14 -4.85 22.30
N THR A 604 -17.27 -3.81 21.46
CA THR A 604 -18.55 -3.36 20.90
C THR A 604 -18.81 -4.00 19.52
N ARG A 605 -20.05 -3.92 19.02
CA ARG A 605 -20.43 -4.52 17.72
C ARG A 605 -19.93 -3.73 16.51
N LEU A 606 -19.83 -2.41 16.64
CA LEU A 606 -19.56 -1.51 15.52
C LEU A 606 -18.25 -1.83 14.77
N PRO A 607 -17.12 -2.09 15.45
CA PRO A 607 -15.87 -2.43 14.75
C PRO A 607 -15.96 -3.68 13.89
N TRP A 608 -16.73 -4.66 14.35
CA TRP A 608 -16.91 -5.91 13.64
C TRP A 608 -17.84 -5.75 12.43
N LEU A 609 -18.91 -4.98 12.56
CA LEU A 609 -19.79 -4.66 11.41
C LEU A 609 -19.03 -3.89 10.32
N LEU A 610 -18.21 -2.90 10.70
CA LEU A 610 -17.39 -2.16 9.75
C LEU A 610 -16.30 -3.05 9.11
N THR A 611 -15.76 -4.00 9.86
CA THR A 611 -14.80 -5.00 9.33
C THR A 611 -15.46 -5.90 8.29
N ALA A 612 -16.68 -6.39 8.57
CA ALA A 612 -17.44 -7.19 7.60
C ALA A 612 -17.74 -6.38 6.33
N LEU A 613 -18.19 -5.12 6.48
CA LEU A 613 -18.46 -4.22 5.37
C LEU A 613 -17.20 -3.97 4.52
N ALA A 614 -16.05 -3.77 5.16
CA ALA A 614 -14.78 -3.52 4.48
C ALA A 614 -14.27 -4.71 3.66
N CYS A 615 -14.76 -5.93 3.93
CA CYS A 615 -14.38 -7.13 3.20
C CYS A 615 -15.27 -7.41 1.98
N VAL A 616 -16.37 -6.68 1.77
CA VAL A 616 -17.28 -6.88 0.64
C VAL A 616 -16.73 -6.36 -0.71
N PRO A 617 -16.16 -5.14 -0.83
CA PRO A 617 -15.78 -4.60 -2.15
C PRO A 617 -14.87 -5.51 -2.99
N PRO A 618 -13.82 -6.17 -2.42
CA PRO A 618 -12.97 -7.09 -3.19
C PRO A 618 -13.70 -8.30 -3.78
N MET A 619 -14.86 -8.66 -3.23
CA MET A 619 -15.70 -9.77 -3.74
C MET A 619 -16.70 -9.32 -4.81
N LEU A 620 -16.86 -8.00 -5.03
CA LEU A 620 -17.75 -7.43 -6.05
C LEU A 620 -17.04 -7.18 -7.39
N ALA A 621 -15.78 -7.60 -7.52
CA ALA A 621 -15.10 -7.62 -8.81
C ALA A 621 -15.88 -8.51 -9.80
N LEU A 622 -15.78 -8.22 -11.11
CA LEU A 622 -16.48 -8.98 -12.15
C LEU A 622 -16.10 -10.47 -12.14
N GLU A 623 -14.82 -10.78 -11.88
CA GLU A 623 -14.29 -12.14 -11.78
C GLU A 623 -13.38 -12.26 -10.56
N PRO A 624 -13.93 -12.42 -9.34
CA PRO A 624 -13.13 -12.49 -8.13
C PRO A 624 -12.43 -13.85 -8.06
N THR A 625 -11.11 -13.85 -7.89
CA THR A 625 -10.36 -15.11 -7.81
C THR A 625 -10.72 -15.87 -6.52
N PRO A 626 -10.69 -17.22 -6.53
CA PRO A 626 -11.04 -18.02 -5.35
C PRO A 626 -10.27 -17.63 -4.07
N PRO A 627 -8.96 -17.32 -4.10
CA PRO A 627 -8.23 -16.86 -2.91
C PRO A 627 -8.79 -15.56 -2.31
N VAL A 628 -9.20 -14.59 -3.14
CA VAL A 628 -9.82 -13.33 -2.69
C VAL A 628 -11.12 -13.64 -1.96
N VAL A 629 -11.99 -14.46 -2.56
CA VAL A 629 -13.28 -14.83 -1.97
C VAL A 629 -13.09 -15.55 -0.63
N VAL A 630 -12.18 -16.54 -0.56
CA VAL A 630 -11.92 -17.31 0.67
C VAL A 630 -11.42 -16.41 1.79
N LEU A 631 -10.45 -15.53 1.52
CA LEU A 631 -9.88 -14.62 2.51
C LEU A 631 -10.96 -13.69 3.10
N HIS A 632 -11.74 -13.05 2.23
CA HIS A 632 -12.72 -12.05 2.65
C HIS A 632 -13.97 -12.69 3.27
N ALA A 633 -14.44 -13.84 2.77
CA ALA A 633 -15.52 -14.60 3.38
C ALA A 633 -15.15 -15.10 4.79
N ALA A 634 -13.93 -15.63 4.97
CA ALA A 634 -13.43 -16.02 6.28
C ALA A 634 -13.35 -14.83 7.24
N ALA A 635 -12.86 -13.68 6.77
CA ALA A 635 -12.79 -12.46 7.56
C ALA A 635 -14.19 -11.93 7.96
N ILE A 636 -15.18 -12.01 7.06
CA ILE A 636 -16.58 -11.69 7.35
C ILE A 636 -17.13 -12.64 8.42
N GLY A 637 -16.91 -13.95 8.29
CA GLY A 637 -17.33 -14.93 9.29
C GLY A 637 -16.77 -14.64 10.68
N LEU A 638 -15.46 -14.36 10.77
CA LEU A 638 -14.80 -13.96 12.03
C LEU A 638 -15.36 -12.64 12.58
N ALA A 639 -15.63 -11.67 11.71
CA ALA A 639 -16.21 -10.40 12.12
C ALA A 639 -17.65 -10.58 12.65
N VAL A 640 -18.48 -11.37 11.98
CA VAL A 640 -19.83 -11.70 12.45
C VAL A 640 -19.76 -12.37 13.82
N LEU A 641 -18.88 -13.34 14.03
CA LEU A 641 -18.64 -13.96 15.34
C LEU A 641 -18.20 -12.94 16.41
N GLY A 642 -17.35 -11.99 16.04
CA GLY A 642 -16.94 -10.88 16.91
C GLY A 642 -18.09 -9.94 17.29
N ALA A 643 -19.06 -9.75 16.39
CA ALA A 643 -20.23 -8.89 16.58
C ALA A 643 -21.31 -9.51 17.48
N ILE A 644 -21.34 -10.83 17.65
CA ILE A 644 -22.35 -11.54 18.46
C ILE A 644 -22.31 -11.02 19.90
N PRO A 645 -23.44 -10.56 20.48
CA PRO A 645 -23.46 -10.09 21.86
C PRO A 645 -23.19 -11.27 22.80
N ARG A 646 -22.23 -11.15 23.72
CA ARG A 646 -22.05 -12.12 24.80
C ARG A 646 -22.30 -11.47 26.14
N SER A 647 -23.10 -12.15 26.96
CA SER A 647 -23.58 -11.72 28.28
C SER A 647 -22.68 -12.14 29.45
N ARG A 648 -21.45 -12.63 29.22
CA ARG A 648 -20.62 -13.25 30.28
C ARG A 648 -19.71 -12.25 31.02
N PRO A 649 -19.42 -12.50 32.32
CA PRO A 649 -18.83 -11.54 33.23
C PRO A 649 -17.40 -11.21 32.81
N ARG A 650 -17.03 -9.93 32.96
CA ARG A 650 -15.65 -9.47 32.83
C ARG A 650 -14.83 -10.13 33.95
N THR A 651 -13.96 -11.07 33.61
CA THR A 651 -12.97 -11.60 34.57
C THR A 651 -12.04 -10.46 35.00
N PRO A 652 -11.92 -10.15 36.30
CA PRO A 652 -11.02 -9.10 36.76
C PRO A 652 -9.58 -9.62 36.77
N ALA A 653 -8.66 -8.94 36.09
CA ALA A 653 -7.25 -9.10 36.37
C ALA A 653 -6.84 -7.99 37.35
N ALA A 654 -6.55 -8.37 38.59
CA ALA A 654 -5.93 -7.51 39.58
C ALA A 654 -4.55 -7.07 39.07
N THR A 655 -4.32 -5.78 38.82
CA THR A 655 -3.02 -5.09 38.99
C THR A 655 -3.10 -3.60 38.60
N ALA A 656 -2.29 -2.81 39.28
CA ALA A 656 -2.31 -1.35 39.28
C ALA A 656 -1.79 -0.71 37.97
N VAL A 657 -2.11 0.57 37.83
CA VAL A 657 -1.67 1.46 36.76
C VAL A 657 -0.14 1.59 36.79
N VAL A 658 0.56 1.08 35.78
CA VAL A 658 1.96 1.49 35.51
C VAL A 658 2.00 2.34 34.23
N ALA A 659 3.07 3.08 33.94
CA ALA A 659 3.21 3.87 32.71
C ALA A 659 3.83 2.98 31.61
N THR A 660 3.23 2.85 30.42
CA THR A 660 3.90 2.17 29.28
C THR A 660 4.64 3.24 28.50
N PRO A 661 5.98 3.29 28.57
CA PRO A 661 6.74 4.21 27.77
C PRO A 661 6.75 3.83 26.29
N SER A 662 7.40 4.68 25.49
CA SER A 662 7.85 4.33 24.13
C SER A 662 8.48 2.93 24.15
N PRO A 663 8.44 2.15 23.06
CA PRO A 663 8.98 0.79 23.05
C PRO A 663 10.48 0.65 23.36
N ASP A 664 11.15 1.75 23.63
CA ASP A 664 12.57 1.84 23.91
C ASP A 664 12.88 2.31 25.36
N ASP A 665 11.88 2.53 26.24
CA ASP A 665 12.13 2.83 27.67
C ASP A 665 11.75 1.66 28.60
N LEU A 666 12.25 0.45 28.32
CA LEU A 666 11.90 -0.74 29.10
C LEU A 666 13.11 -1.48 29.71
N VAL A 667 13.17 -1.50 31.06
CA VAL A 667 13.62 -2.54 32.03
C VAL A 667 14.25 -1.97 33.32
N ALA A 668 13.83 -2.52 34.46
CA ALA A 668 14.35 -2.31 35.82
C ALA A 668 15.71 -2.99 36.08
N ALA A 669 16.60 -2.31 36.81
CA ALA A 669 17.81 -2.92 37.36
C ALA A 669 17.50 -3.63 38.68
N ALA A 670 17.86 -4.91 38.81
CA ALA A 670 17.99 -5.54 40.11
C ALA A 670 19.16 -4.87 40.84
N ALA A 671 18.90 -4.28 42.01
CA ALA A 671 19.94 -3.77 42.87
C ALA A 671 20.82 -4.94 43.37
N PRO A 672 22.15 -4.76 43.53
CA PRO A 672 22.97 -5.75 44.21
C PRO A 672 22.48 -5.86 45.66
N ALA A 673 22.31 -7.09 46.14
CA ALA A 673 21.95 -7.36 47.53
C ALA A 673 22.96 -6.67 48.46
N ALA A 674 22.48 -5.70 49.24
CA ALA A 674 23.24 -5.19 50.38
C ALA A 674 23.47 -6.37 51.34
N GLY A 675 24.74 -6.69 51.60
CA GLY A 675 25.10 -7.71 52.58
C GLY A 675 24.61 -7.30 53.98
N PRO A 676 24.26 -8.27 54.84
CA PRO A 676 23.80 -7.97 56.19
C PRO A 676 24.95 -7.33 56.97
N THR A 677 24.76 -6.08 57.40
CA THR A 677 25.60 -5.43 58.41
C THR A 677 25.41 -6.17 59.74
N ARG A 678 26.52 -6.63 60.33
CA ARG A 678 26.60 -7.10 61.72
C ARG A 678 26.45 -5.96 62.70
#